data_AF-A0A936AF43-F1
#
_entry.id   AF-A0A936AF43-F1
#
_cell.length_a   1.000
_cell.length_b   1.000
_cell.length_c   1.000
_cell.angle_alpha   90.00
_cell.angle_beta   90.00
_cell.angle_gamma   90.00
#
_symmetry.space_group_name_H-M   'P 1'
#
loop_
_entity.id
_entity.type
_entity.pdbx_description
1 polymer ?
#
loop_
_entity_poly.entity_id
_entity_poly.type
_entity_poly.pdbx_seq_one_letter_code
_entity_poly.pdbx_strand_id
1 'polypeptide(L)'
;MKLDRPFIRLPIRFDAEALAREIDALPSTAWRAHPQGYAGNSAVPLVAALGNPDDDAAKGPMRPTPWLALLPTVRQVMAELDSPIGRSRLMRIHGNGEAHAHVDTHYYWQSRHRVHVPVRTTPHVRFEVGNRAVNMAAGECWVFDTWTRHNVLNPESTERIHLVIDTVGGPRLHEWIDAGESPSDFLPAPMTVAPLDGTESGSRLRFESENQPIVMTPFELRFWLQRCREELASTEATTSLDTLARSLDRQWTALYAEFGVRPAGHAAFSEVLSRLDQTLATFPSAWRLGNGCAVAEFLRQVIVRVAVTVDGPAPRAATTPTAPVQSSVRLTSEAPTKPIFDRPIFIVCPPRSGSSLLFETLCRSPDLVSIGGESHQIMEQIPALNPARVNFDSNRVDADMATPMTVAELTHGFFSQLRDRDGRPVRADARALRFIEKTPKNALRVAFLAKAYPDARFVVLHRSARDTISSMLDAWSSKRFVTYPRLPGWSGPPWSLLLTPGWREWQALPEHEIVARQWSACVGHLLDDLDALDPTRVLGVRYDDLLSSPQDCIERLCRQLDIGWDTELGELPPSRHTLTPADPEKWRRNESLLADCLPGQEATVQRFDQWFANLEARERQAPAVVPKRVRQQPADMDSARSASVGPSDPKQAFGSVYTRSFAQVLSACGVSLAVSTYQSGRVVLLRPEGEGINTHFKGFPSPMGLAAQGDRLAVATSRGIWECHNQRGIAASLAPAGSHDACFVPRQLHLTGDIRVHEIAWAGSELWIANTRFSCLASIDPWHSFVPRWQPKFITRLEPTDRCHLNGLAVIEGRVRYVTCLAATDEGGAWRDHKADGGLIIDVPTNEVAATGLSMPHSPRWHQGALWVLESGRGTLSKVDLASGRAEPFIELPGFTRGLAFHGPFAFIGLSQIREGIFGGLPILERLTERLCGIWVVDLRSARIVGFLRFEGQVQEIFDVQILPNCRYPELMEPEDERIQGAFVLPNVQN
;
A
#
# COMPACT_ATOMS: atom_id res chain seq x y z
N MET A 1 -11.32 -7.36 -11.14
CA MET A 1 -12.74 -7.35 -10.75
C MET A 1 -12.89 -8.02 -9.40
N LYS A 2 -13.69 -7.45 -8.49
CA LYS A 2 -13.93 -8.01 -7.14
C LYS A 2 -15.21 -8.85 -7.18
N LEU A 3 -15.14 -10.11 -6.74
CA LEU A 3 -16.31 -10.99 -6.58
C LEU A 3 -16.61 -11.21 -5.09
N ASP A 4 -17.83 -11.64 -4.79
CA ASP A 4 -18.29 -12.04 -3.45
C ASP A 4 -17.62 -13.35 -2.99
N ARG A 5 -17.28 -14.22 -3.94
CA ARG A 5 -16.65 -15.52 -3.72
C ARG A 5 -15.30 -15.62 -4.47
N PRO A 6 -14.27 -16.27 -3.88
CA PRO A 6 -12.96 -16.41 -4.52
C PRO A 6 -13.00 -17.13 -5.88
N PHE A 7 -13.84 -18.16 -6.00
CA PHE A 7 -14.04 -18.95 -7.21
C PHE A 7 -15.53 -19.24 -7.39
N ILE A 8 -16.01 -19.19 -8.63
CA ILE A 8 -17.38 -19.54 -8.99
C ILE A 8 -17.30 -20.46 -10.21
N ARG A 9 -17.79 -21.69 -10.06
CA ARG A 9 -17.97 -22.60 -11.19
C ARG A 9 -19.32 -22.30 -11.83
N LEU A 10 -19.31 -21.94 -13.10
CA LEU A 10 -20.54 -21.68 -13.85
C LEU A 10 -21.25 -23.01 -14.14
N PRO A 11 -22.60 -23.02 -14.22
CA PRO A 11 -23.40 -24.23 -14.42
C PRO A 11 -23.37 -24.75 -15.87
N ILE A 12 -22.22 -24.64 -16.55
CA ILE A 12 -22.01 -25.04 -17.95
C ILE A 12 -20.67 -25.77 -18.11
N ARG A 13 -20.66 -26.78 -18.98
CA ARG A 13 -19.49 -27.57 -19.34
C ARG A 13 -19.38 -27.74 -20.85
N PHE A 14 -18.16 -27.66 -21.36
CA PHE A 14 -17.82 -27.82 -22.77
C PHE A 14 -17.00 -29.10 -23.01
N ASP A 15 -17.02 -29.59 -24.25
CA ASP A 15 -16.18 -30.72 -24.67
C ASP A 15 -14.70 -30.30 -24.75
N ALA A 16 -13.94 -30.73 -23.75
CA ALA A 16 -12.51 -30.43 -23.66
C ALA A 16 -11.67 -31.12 -24.74
N GLU A 17 -12.10 -32.29 -25.22
CA GLU A 17 -11.38 -33.02 -26.27
C GLU A 17 -11.56 -32.34 -27.63
N ALA A 18 -12.76 -31.86 -27.93
CA ALA A 18 -13.02 -31.06 -29.12
C ALA A 18 -12.18 -29.77 -29.12
N LEU A 19 -12.15 -29.05 -27.98
CA LEU A 19 -11.29 -27.88 -27.80
C LEU A 19 -9.80 -28.22 -27.97
N ALA A 20 -9.33 -29.32 -27.39
CA ALA A 20 -7.94 -29.75 -27.51
C ALA A 20 -7.54 -30.07 -28.96
N ARG A 21 -8.40 -30.77 -29.72
CA ARG A 21 -8.17 -31.07 -31.15
C ARG A 21 -7.98 -29.81 -31.98
N GLU A 22 -8.80 -28.79 -31.78
CA GLU A 22 -8.66 -27.50 -32.49
C GLU A 22 -7.37 -26.77 -32.11
N ILE A 23 -7.02 -26.78 -30.82
CA ILE A 23 -5.82 -26.10 -30.32
C ILE A 23 -4.54 -26.77 -30.80
N ASP A 24 -4.52 -28.10 -30.92
CA ASP A 24 -3.40 -28.86 -31.50
C ASP A 24 -3.19 -28.61 -32.99
N ALA A 25 -4.27 -28.27 -33.71
CA ALA A 25 -4.19 -27.94 -35.13
C ALA A 25 -3.61 -26.54 -35.39
N LEU A 26 -3.44 -25.70 -34.36
CA LEU A 26 -2.81 -24.39 -34.51
C LEU A 26 -1.31 -24.52 -34.82
N PRO A 27 -0.77 -23.70 -35.72
CA PRO A 27 0.67 -23.69 -35.97
C PRO A 27 1.42 -23.19 -34.74
N SER A 28 2.65 -23.66 -34.53
CA SER A 28 3.50 -23.23 -33.42
C SER A 28 3.74 -21.71 -33.40
N THR A 29 3.72 -21.06 -34.57
CA THR A 29 3.83 -19.60 -34.73
C THR A 29 2.66 -18.81 -34.12
N ALA A 30 1.53 -19.46 -33.85
CA ALA A 30 0.41 -18.81 -33.16
C ALA A 30 0.72 -18.56 -31.68
N TRP A 31 1.62 -19.35 -31.07
CA TRP A 31 2.00 -19.26 -29.66
C TRP A 31 3.10 -18.22 -29.45
N ARG A 32 2.81 -17.23 -28.62
CA ARG A 32 3.73 -16.14 -28.27
C ARG A 32 4.15 -16.26 -26.80
N ALA A 33 5.41 -16.00 -26.49
CA ALA A 33 5.87 -15.96 -25.11
C ALA A 33 5.19 -14.82 -24.33
N HIS A 34 5.01 -14.98 -23.02
CA HIS A 34 4.43 -13.94 -22.19
C HIS A 34 5.25 -12.64 -22.28
N PRO A 35 4.64 -11.45 -22.47
CA PRO A 35 5.36 -10.18 -22.67
C PRO A 35 6.32 -9.79 -21.54
N GLN A 36 6.10 -10.32 -20.32
CA GLN A 36 6.94 -10.08 -19.14
C GLN A 36 8.06 -11.13 -18.97
N GLY A 37 8.22 -12.07 -19.93
CA GLY A 37 9.37 -12.98 -20.00
C GLY A 37 9.35 -14.16 -19.02
N TYR A 38 8.22 -14.47 -18.39
CA TYR A 38 8.11 -15.62 -17.49
C TYR A 38 8.35 -16.93 -18.25
N ALA A 39 9.44 -17.61 -17.90
CA ALA A 39 9.82 -18.88 -18.50
C ALA A 39 8.68 -19.90 -18.30
N GLY A 40 8.26 -20.55 -19.38
CA GLY A 40 7.16 -21.51 -19.32
C GLY A 40 5.76 -20.93 -19.52
N ASN A 41 5.59 -19.62 -19.76
CA ASN A 41 4.28 -19.03 -20.05
C ASN A 41 4.17 -18.56 -21.51
N SER A 42 3.17 -19.06 -22.25
CA SER A 42 2.88 -18.63 -23.62
C SER A 42 1.38 -18.48 -23.87
N ALA A 43 1.00 -17.73 -24.89
CA ALA A 43 -0.40 -17.48 -25.22
C ALA A 43 -0.64 -17.36 -26.73
N VAL A 44 -1.87 -17.66 -27.15
CA VAL A 44 -2.39 -17.37 -28.49
C VAL A 44 -3.45 -16.28 -28.37
N PRO A 45 -3.20 -15.03 -28.79
CA PRO A 45 -4.23 -13.99 -28.81
C PRO A 45 -5.33 -14.33 -29.82
N LEU A 46 -6.56 -14.46 -29.33
CA LEU A 46 -7.75 -14.79 -30.12
C LEU A 46 -8.59 -13.55 -30.43
N VAL A 47 -8.62 -12.60 -29.49
CA VAL A 47 -9.25 -11.29 -29.63
C VAL A 47 -8.30 -10.25 -29.07
N ALA A 48 -7.96 -9.26 -29.88
CA ALA A 48 -6.96 -8.24 -29.57
C ALA A 48 -7.36 -6.86 -30.11
N ALA A 49 -6.66 -5.82 -29.68
CA ALA A 49 -6.85 -4.47 -30.19
C ALA A 49 -6.66 -4.44 -31.71
N LEU A 50 -7.68 -3.96 -32.43
CA LEU A 50 -7.75 -3.92 -33.89
C LEU A 50 -7.56 -5.30 -34.57
N GLY A 51 -7.60 -6.40 -33.81
CA GLY A 51 -7.43 -7.76 -34.33
C GLY A 51 -5.98 -8.13 -34.60
N ASN A 52 -5.02 -7.32 -34.13
CA ASN A 52 -3.60 -7.58 -34.32
C ASN A 52 -3.13 -8.68 -33.34
N PRO A 53 -2.75 -9.88 -33.82
CA PRO A 53 -2.27 -10.96 -32.95
C PRO A 53 -0.92 -10.65 -32.27
N ASP A 54 -0.20 -9.63 -32.74
CA ASP A 54 1.07 -9.19 -32.18
C ASP A 54 0.96 -8.06 -31.15
N ASP A 55 -0.26 -7.57 -30.95
CA ASP A 55 -0.58 -6.51 -30.00
C ASP A 55 -1.23 -7.07 -28.73
N ASP A 56 -0.60 -6.78 -27.60
CA ASP A 56 -1.07 -7.17 -26.27
C ASP A 56 -1.76 -6.02 -25.51
N ALA A 57 -1.98 -4.89 -26.18
CA ALA A 57 -2.68 -3.75 -25.62
C ALA A 57 -4.11 -4.10 -25.17
N ALA A 58 -4.50 -3.51 -24.05
CA ALA A 58 -5.85 -3.60 -23.51
C ALA A 58 -6.73 -2.40 -23.91
N LYS A 59 -6.26 -1.55 -24.82
CA LYS A 59 -6.92 -0.33 -25.30
C LYS A 59 -7.28 -0.47 -26.77
N GLY A 60 -8.46 0.02 -27.14
CA GLY A 60 -8.92 0.13 -28.52
C GLY A 60 -9.93 -0.95 -28.89
N PRO A 61 -10.61 -0.80 -30.05
CA PRO A 61 -11.66 -1.71 -30.46
C PRO A 61 -11.15 -3.16 -30.55
N MET A 62 -11.80 -4.06 -29.82
CA MET A 62 -11.46 -5.47 -29.79
C MET A 62 -12.00 -6.14 -31.05
N ARG A 63 -11.14 -6.89 -31.75
CA ARG A 63 -11.49 -7.62 -32.97
C ARG A 63 -10.88 -9.01 -32.95
N PRO A 64 -11.51 -9.99 -33.63
CA PRO A 64 -10.96 -11.32 -33.72
C PRO A 64 -9.62 -11.29 -34.46
N THR A 65 -8.66 -12.07 -33.99
CA THR A 65 -7.43 -12.33 -34.73
C THR A 65 -7.67 -13.41 -35.79
N PRO A 66 -6.75 -13.57 -36.77
CA PRO A 66 -6.85 -14.65 -37.75
C PRO A 66 -6.93 -16.05 -37.12
N TRP A 67 -6.35 -16.23 -35.92
CA TRP A 67 -6.35 -17.51 -35.21
C TRP A 67 -7.74 -17.94 -34.74
N LEU A 68 -8.60 -17.01 -34.33
CA LEU A 68 -9.95 -17.34 -33.87
C LEU A 68 -10.83 -17.92 -34.99
N ALA A 69 -10.58 -17.54 -36.24
CA ALA A 69 -11.33 -18.06 -37.39
C ALA A 69 -11.14 -19.57 -37.58
N LEU A 70 -10.02 -20.13 -37.09
CA LEU A 70 -9.67 -21.54 -37.20
C LEU A 70 -10.26 -22.42 -36.08
N LEU A 71 -10.94 -21.80 -35.09
CA LEU A 71 -11.34 -22.47 -33.85
C LEU A 71 -12.87 -22.42 -33.65
N PRO A 72 -13.68 -23.20 -34.42
CA PRO A 72 -15.13 -23.13 -34.35
C PRO A 72 -15.72 -23.50 -32.99
N THR A 73 -15.14 -24.47 -32.27
CA THR A 73 -15.55 -24.85 -30.91
C THR A 73 -15.22 -23.75 -29.90
N VAL A 74 -14.06 -23.09 -30.03
CA VAL A 74 -13.75 -21.91 -29.19
C VAL A 74 -14.73 -20.76 -29.46
N ARG A 75 -15.13 -20.55 -30.72
CA ARG A 75 -16.15 -19.57 -31.08
C ARG A 75 -17.52 -19.93 -30.49
N GLN A 76 -17.87 -21.21 -30.44
CA GLN A 76 -19.08 -21.68 -29.75
C GLN A 76 -19.02 -21.29 -28.27
N VAL A 77 -17.92 -21.59 -27.56
CA VAL A 77 -17.75 -21.19 -26.15
C VAL A 77 -18.00 -19.69 -25.96
N MET A 78 -17.39 -18.85 -26.80
CA MET A 78 -17.59 -17.40 -26.75
C MET A 78 -19.04 -16.98 -27.03
N ALA A 79 -19.72 -17.64 -27.95
CA ALA A 79 -21.12 -17.37 -28.28
C ALA A 79 -22.06 -17.75 -27.13
N GLU A 80 -21.77 -18.85 -26.42
CA GLU A 80 -22.52 -19.28 -25.24
C GLU A 80 -22.36 -18.33 -24.05
N LEU A 81 -21.42 -17.39 -24.05
CA LEU A 81 -21.40 -16.35 -23.00
C LEU A 81 -22.44 -15.25 -23.24
N ASP A 82 -23.01 -15.18 -24.44
CA ASP A 82 -23.92 -14.12 -24.91
C ASP A 82 -23.51 -12.72 -24.45
N SER A 83 -22.24 -12.37 -24.68
CA SER A 83 -21.65 -11.14 -24.14
C SER A 83 -20.68 -10.50 -25.13
N PRO A 84 -20.49 -9.18 -25.13
CA PRO A 84 -19.40 -8.55 -25.86
C PRO A 84 -18.04 -9.12 -25.41
N ILE A 85 -17.31 -9.69 -26.36
CA ILE A 85 -16.01 -10.30 -26.11
C ILE A 85 -14.92 -9.23 -26.14
N GLY A 86 -14.16 -9.18 -25.06
CA GLY A 86 -12.97 -8.37 -24.90
C GLY A 86 -11.71 -9.15 -25.25
N ARG A 87 -10.58 -8.75 -24.67
CA ARG A 87 -9.29 -9.40 -24.90
C ARG A 87 -9.33 -10.86 -24.47
N SER A 88 -9.10 -11.77 -25.40
CA SER A 88 -9.28 -13.21 -25.15
C SER A 88 -8.13 -14.00 -25.76
N ARG A 89 -7.70 -15.06 -25.09
CA ARG A 89 -6.52 -15.83 -25.48
C ARG A 89 -6.53 -17.26 -24.97
N LEU A 90 -5.78 -18.13 -25.62
CA LEU A 90 -5.34 -19.38 -25.01
C LEU A 90 -4.12 -19.09 -24.13
N MET A 91 -4.09 -19.58 -22.91
CA MET A 91 -2.95 -19.44 -22.00
C MET A 91 -2.36 -20.80 -21.66
N ARG A 92 -1.08 -20.98 -22.01
CA ARG A 92 -0.30 -22.17 -21.71
C ARG A 92 0.73 -21.90 -20.62
N ILE A 93 0.74 -22.77 -19.61
CA ILE A 93 1.79 -22.89 -18.61
C ILE A 93 2.47 -24.23 -18.84
N HIS A 94 3.77 -24.22 -19.12
CA HIS A 94 4.58 -25.43 -19.27
C HIS A 94 4.67 -26.19 -17.93
N GLY A 95 5.10 -27.45 -17.99
CA GLY A 95 5.27 -28.25 -16.80
C GLY A 95 6.30 -27.67 -15.82
N ASN A 96 6.05 -27.84 -14.52
CA ASN A 96 6.79 -27.23 -13.41
C ASN A 96 6.77 -25.70 -13.44
N GLY A 97 5.80 -25.10 -14.13
CA GLY A 97 5.65 -23.65 -14.29
C GLY A 97 4.72 -23.02 -13.26
N GLU A 98 4.88 -21.72 -13.06
CA GLU A 98 4.06 -20.88 -12.19
C GLU A 98 3.76 -19.53 -12.88
N ALA A 99 2.57 -18.97 -12.62
CA ALA A 99 2.15 -17.67 -13.17
C ALA A 99 2.58 -16.45 -12.33
N HIS A 100 3.09 -16.69 -11.12
CA HIS A 100 3.44 -15.76 -10.05
C HIS A 100 2.25 -15.08 -9.38
N ALA A 101 2.29 -14.98 -8.05
CA ALA A 101 1.20 -14.41 -7.26
C ALA A 101 1.06 -12.88 -7.44
N HIS A 102 -0.04 -12.41 -8.04
CA HIS A 102 -0.30 -11.01 -8.38
C HIS A 102 -1.76 -10.58 -8.12
N VAL A 103 -2.05 -9.30 -8.35
CA VAL A 103 -3.41 -8.71 -8.37
C VAL A 103 -3.59 -7.94 -9.67
N ASP A 104 -4.80 -7.95 -10.23
CA ASP A 104 -5.09 -7.19 -11.45
C ASP A 104 -5.48 -5.76 -11.07
N THR A 105 -4.62 -4.79 -11.38
CA THR A 105 -4.81 -3.36 -11.01
C THR A 105 -5.10 -2.43 -12.19
N HIS A 106 -4.86 -2.89 -13.42
CA HIS A 106 -5.11 -2.08 -14.61
C HIS A 106 -6.62 -1.81 -14.78
N TYR A 107 -6.97 -0.60 -15.23
CA TYR A 107 -8.35 -0.15 -15.50
C TYR A 107 -9.20 -1.21 -16.22
N TYR A 108 -8.63 -1.78 -17.30
CA TYR A 108 -9.33 -2.74 -18.15
C TYR A 108 -9.93 -3.94 -17.38
N TRP A 109 -9.21 -4.54 -16.44
CA TRP A 109 -9.67 -5.75 -15.73
C TRP A 109 -10.54 -5.46 -14.50
N GLN A 110 -10.81 -4.19 -14.19
CA GLN A 110 -11.66 -3.85 -13.05
C GLN A 110 -13.14 -4.10 -13.33
N SER A 111 -13.56 -4.01 -14.60
CA SER A 111 -14.95 -4.15 -15.05
C SER A 111 -15.21 -5.37 -15.96
N ARG A 112 -14.24 -6.26 -16.10
CA ARG A 112 -14.36 -7.48 -16.92
C ARG A 112 -14.33 -8.70 -16.03
N HIS A 113 -15.28 -9.60 -16.23
CA HIS A 113 -15.15 -10.98 -15.79
C HIS A 113 -14.10 -11.67 -16.65
N ARG A 114 -13.21 -12.43 -15.99
CA ARG A 114 -12.25 -13.29 -16.67
C ARG A 114 -12.75 -14.73 -16.60
N VAL A 115 -13.31 -15.20 -17.70
CA VAL A 115 -13.85 -16.56 -17.82
C VAL A 115 -12.72 -17.50 -18.20
N HIS A 116 -12.59 -18.60 -17.45
CA HIS A 116 -11.62 -19.67 -17.66
C HIS A 116 -12.34 -20.94 -18.06
N VAL A 117 -11.95 -21.52 -19.20
CA VAL A 117 -12.34 -22.88 -19.62
C VAL A 117 -11.08 -23.73 -19.72
N PRO A 118 -10.82 -24.65 -18.76
CA PRO A 118 -9.68 -25.54 -18.83
C PRO A 118 -9.82 -26.50 -20.00
N VAL A 119 -8.82 -26.52 -20.87
CA VAL A 119 -8.74 -27.47 -22.00
C VAL A 119 -7.81 -28.61 -21.64
N ARG A 120 -6.59 -28.28 -21.20
CA ARG A 120 -5.61 -29.23 -20.67
C ARG A 120 -5.27 -28.84 -19.25
N THR A 121 -5.46 -29.77 -18.33
CA THR A 121 -5.20 -29.58 -16.90
C THR A 121 -5.06 -30.96 -16.26
N THR A 122 -4.44 -31.02 -15.09
CA THR A 122 -4.35 -32.24 -14.28
C THR A 122 -4.85 -31.96 -12.88
N PRO A 123 -5.23 -32.98 -12.08
CA PRO A 123 -5.73 -32.78 -10.71
C PRO A 123 -4.76 -32.02 -9.78
N HIS A 124 -3.47 -31.96 -10.14
CA HIS A 124 -2.42 -31.33 -9.36
C HIS A 124 -2.21 -29.85 -9.68
N VAL A 125 -2.80 -29.33 -10.77
CA VAL A 125 -2.82 -27.90 -11.07
C VAL A 125 -3.65 -27.18 -10.02
N ARG A 126 -3.11 -26.11 -9.44
CA ARG A 126 -3.78 -25.34 -8.38
C ARG A 126 -3.95 -23.88 -8.78
N PHE A 127 -5.18 -23.39 -8.73
CA PHE A 127 -5.52 -21.97 -8.76
C PHE A 127 -5.68 -21.50 -7.33
N GLU A 128 -4.95 -20.47 -6.94
CA GLU A 128 -4.98 -19.91 -5.60
C GLU A 128 -5.54 -18.49 -5.66
N VAL A 129 -6.52 -18.18 -4.80
CA VAL A 129 -7.06 -16.83 -4.60
C VAL A 129 -7.19 -16.61 -3.10
N GLY A 130 -6.41 -15.67 -2.56
CA GLY A 130 -6.31 -15.46 -1.12
C GLY A 130 -5.82 -16.72 -0.39
N ASN A 131 -6.64 -17.26 0.50
CA ASN A 131 -6.36 -18.49 1.25
C ASN A 131 -7.07 -19.73 0.68
N ARG A 132 -7.76 -19.61 -0.46
CA ARG A 132 -8.49 -20.71 -1.11
C ARG A 132 -7.70 -21.20 -2.32
N ALA A 133 -7.76 -22.51 -2.55
CA ALA A 133 -7.19 -23.14 -3.74
C ALA A 133 -8.19 -24.12 -4.36
N VAL A 134 -8.26 -24.16 -5.69
CA VAL A 134 -9.09 -25.10 -6.45
C VAL A 134 -8.33 -25.71 -7.60
N ASN A 135 -8.72 -26.92 -8.00
CA ASN A 135 -8.42 -27.46 -9.31
C ASN A 135 -9.61 -27.18 -10.23
N MET A 136 -9.37 -26.62 -11.40
CA MET A 136 -10.40 -26.44 -12.42
C MET A 136 -10.27 -27.61 -13.41
N ALA A 137 -11.29 -28.46 -13.50
CA ALA A 137 -11.25 -29.67 -14.32
C ALA A 137 -11.52 -29.37 -15.81
N ALA A 138 -11.04 -30.25 -16.68
CA ALA A 138 -11.18 -30.09 -18.13
C ALA A 138 -12.66 -29.96 -18.55
N GLY A 139 -12.93 -28.93 -19.35
CA GLY A 139 -14.25 -28.61 -19.90
C GLY A 139 -15.14 -27.78 -18.96
N GLU A 140 -14.80 -27.63 -17.68
CA GLU A 140 -15.57 -26.76 -16.78
C GLU A 140 -15.44 -25.28 -17.17
N CYS A 141 -16.35 -24.44 -16.69
CA CYS A 141 -16.32 -23.01 -16.93
C CYS A 141 -16.29 -22.25 -15.59
N TRP A 142 -15.36 -21.32 -15.45
CA TRP A 142 -15.05 -20.69 -14.17
C TRP A 142 -14.86 -19.18 -14.30
N VAL A 143 -15.24 -18.45 -13.26
CA VAL A 143 -14.75 -17.10 -12.97
C VAL A 143 -14.15 -17.08 -11.57
N PHE A 144 -13.23 -16.15 -11.32
CA PHE A 144 -12.62 -16.00 -10.00
C PHE A 144 -12.33 -14.54 -9.68
N ASP A 145 -12.16 -14.25 -8.39
CA ASP A 145 -11.87 -12.92 -7.89
C ASP A 145 -10.45 -12.47 -8.29
N THR A 146 -10.35 -11.58 -9.28
CA THR A 146 -9.07 -11.01 -9.74
C THR A 146 -8.65 -9.79 -8.91
N TRP A 147 -9.50 -9.30 -8.00
CA TRP A 147 -9.15 -8.24 -7.05
C TRP A 147 -8.22 -8.75 -5.97
N THR A 148 -8.50 -9.94 -5.43
CA THR A 148 -7.65 -10.60 -4.43
C THR A 148 -6.39 -11.19 -5.07
N ARG A 149 -5.30 -11.26 -4.28
CA ARG A 149 -4.03 -11.83 -4.73
C ARG A 149 -4.24 -13.29 -5.16
N HIS A 150 -3.82 -13.61 -6.38
CA HIS A 150 -4.04 -14.91 -6.98
C HIS A 150 -2.80 -15.45 -7.70
N ASN A 151 -2.72 -16.78 -7.79
CA ASN A 151 -1.60 -17.51 -8.37
C ASN A 151 -2.07 -18.78 -9.09
N VAL A 152 -1.23 -19.32 -9.97
CA VAL A 152 -1.45 -20.62 -10.62
C VAL A 152 -0.17 -21.43 -10.54
N LEU A 153 -0.28 -22.62 -9.97
CA LEU A 153 0.80 -23.59 -9.83
C LEU A 153 0.54 -24.78 -10.75
N ASN A 154 1.50 -25.09 -11.62
CA ASN A 154 1.50 -26.31 -12.44
C ASN A 154 2.70 -27.18 -12.03
N PRO A 155 2.57 -27.97 -10.95
CA PRO A 155 3.70 -28.70 -10.38
C PRO A 155 4.11 -29.94 -11.19
N GLU A 156 3.35 -30.32 -12.21
CA GLU A 156 3.62 -31.51 -13.02
C GLU A 156 4.38 -31.19 -14.30
N SER A 157 4.97 -32.19 -14.94
CA SER A 157 5.70 -32.03 -16.21
C SER A 157 4.80 -31.76 -17.42
N THR A 158 3.49 -31.91 -17.29
CA THR A 158 2.50 -31.72 -18.35
C THR A 158 2.16 -30.24 -18.52
N GLU A 159 1.85 -29.84 -19.76
CA GLU A 159 1.38 -28.47 -20.02
C GLU A 159 -0.08 -28.28 -19.60
N ARG A 160 -0.37 -27.13 -19.03
CA ARG A 160 -1.74 -26.67 -18.75
C ARG A 160 -2.13 -25.65 -19.80
N ILE A 161 -3.31 -25.80 -20.41
CA ILE A 161 -3.89 -24.85 -21.38
C ILE A 161 -5.32 -24.52 -20.94
N HIS A 162 -5.61 -23.23 -20.71
CA HIS A 162 -7.00 -22.77 -20.60
C HIS A 162 -7.29 -21.74 -21.69
N LEU A 163 -8.54 -21.77 -22.17
CA LEU A 163 -9.14 -20.64 -22.85
C LEU A 163 -9.52 -19.59 -21.81
N VAL A 164 -9.05 -18.36 -22.00
CA VAL A 164 -9.28 -17.22 -21.12
C VAL A 164 -9.97 -16.12 -21.92
N ILE A 165 -11.16 -15.72 -21.47
CA ILE A 165 -12.03 -14.76 -22.15
C ILE A 165 -12.30 -13.60 -21.19
N ASP A 166 -11.78 -12.40 -21.49
CA ASP A 166 -12.19 -11.19 -20.78
C ASP A 166 -13.50 -10.69 -21.41
N THR A 167 -14.52 -10.41 -20.60
CA THR A 167 -15.81 -9.86 -21.06
C THR A 167 -16.48 -9.00 -20.00
N VAL A 168 -17.21 -7.96 -20.42
CA VAL A 168 -18.04 -7.13 -19.52
C VAL A 168 -19.24 -7.88 -18.93
N GLY A 169 -19.54 -9.06 -19.48
CA GLY A 169 -20.71 -9.86 -19.12
C GLY A 169 -22.00 -9.41 -19.80
N GLY A 170 -22.89 -10.36 -20.04
CA GLY A 170 -24.27 -10.16 -20.46
C GLY A 170 -25.24 -10.69 -19.40
N PRO A 171 -26.56 -10.48 -19.55
CA PRO A 171 -27.55 -10.97 -18.59
C PRO A 171 -27.37 -12.45 -18.25
N ARG A 172 -27.17 -13.28 -19.28
CA ARG A 172 -26.95 -14.72 -19.16
C ARG A 172 -25.70 -15.11 -18.36
N LEU A 173 -24.58 -14.41 -18.56
CA LEU A 173 -23.37 -14.67 -17.77
C LEU A 173 -23.60 -14.31 -16.29
N HIS A 174 -24.33 -13.23 -16.01
CA HIS A 174 -24.66 -12.85 -14.62
C HIS A 174 -25.59 -13.88 -13.97
N GLU A 175 -26.62 -14.37 -14.68
CA GLU A 175 -27.47 -15.48 -14.21
C GLU A 175 -26.64 -16.71 -13.84
N TRP A 176 -25.63 -17.05 -14.64
CA TRP A 176 -24.72 -18.15 -14.36
C TRP A 176 -23.75 -17.91 -13.22
N ILE A 177 -23.33 -16.67 -12.98
CA ILE A 177 -22.50 -16.31 -11.83
C ILE A 177 -23.34 -16.40 -10.55
N ASP A 178 -24.56 -15.89 -10.57
CA ASP A 178 -25.49 -15.91 -9.45
C ASP A 178 -25.92 -17.34 -9.11
N ALA A 179 -26.22 -18.16 -10.12
CA ALA A 179 -26.53 -19.59 -9.96
C ALA A 179 -25.30 -20.48 -9.79
N GLY A 180 -24.09 -19.93 -9.97
CA GLY A 180 -22.85 -20.68 -9.92
C GLY A 180 -22.52 -21.18 -8.53
N GLU A 181 -21.87 -22.34 -8.44
CA GLU A 181 -21.62 -23.04 -7.18
C GLU A 181 -20.27 -22.62 -6.57
N SER A 182 -20.22 -22.53 -5.24
CA SER A 182 -18.94 -22.50 -4.52
C SER A 182 -18.34 -23.91 -4.53
N PRO A 183 -17.00 -24.08 -4.39
CA PRO A 183 -16.38 -25.41 -4.37
C PRO A 183 -16.90 -26.38 -3.29
N SER A 184 -17.59 -25.86 -2.26
CA SER A 184 -18.24 -26.65 -1.20
C SER A 184 -19.64 -27.16 -1.56
N ASP A 185 -20.27 -26.62 -2.61
CA ASP A 185 -21.72 -26.70 -2.84
C ASP A 185 -22.06 -27.42 -4.16
N PHE A 186 -21.16 -28.26 -4.67
CA PHE A 186 -21.26 -28.85 -6.02
C PHE A 186 -22.40 -29.86 -6.19
N LEU A 187 -23.64 -29.40 -6.31
CA LEU A 187 -24.85 -30.15 -6.69
C LEU A 187 -25.90 -29.15 -7.23
N PRO A 188 -26.48 -29.35 -8.45
CA PRO A 188 -26.41 -30.51 -9.36
C PRO A 188 -25.38 -30.37 -10.52
N ALA A 189 -25.24 -31.42 -11.34
CA ALA A 189 -24.28 -31.47 -12.43
C ALA A 189 -24.49 -30.35 -13.50
N PRO A 190 -23.41 -29.71 -13.99
CA PRO A 190 -23.50 -28.62 -14.96
C PRO A 190 -24.09 -29.06 -16.30
N MET A 191 -24.72 -28.13 -17.02
CA MET A 191 -25.26 -28.37 -18.36
C MET A 191 -24.11 -28.58 -19.37
N THR A 192 -24.09 -29.74 -20.04
CA THR A 192 -23.08 -30.03 -21.07
C THR A 192 -23.52 -29.50 -22.42
N VAL A 193 -22.67 -28.70 -23.06
CA VAL A 193 -22.85 -28.23 -24.44
C VAL A 193 -22.15 -29.19 -25.41
N ALA A 194 -22.92 -29.76 -26.35
CA ALA A 194 -22.37 -30.59 -27.42
C ALA A 194 -21.62 -29.73 -28.45
N PRO A 195 -20.51 -30.23 -29.04
CA PRO A 195 -19.81 -29.54 -30.13
C PRO A 195 -20.72 -29.31 -31.34
N LEU A 196 -20.56 -28.19 -32.04
CA LEU A 196 -21.27 -27.93 -33.30
C LEU A 196 -20.73 -28.83 -34.42
N ASP A 197 -21.63 -29.44 -35.20
CA ASP A 197 -21.30 -30.22 -36.40
C ASP A 197 -20.95 -29.31 -37.59
N GLY A 198 -19.86 -28.52 -37.49
CA GLY A 198 -19.17 -27.81 -38.59
C GLY A 198 -19.95 -26.85 -39.50
N THR A 199 -21.28 -26.78 -39.39
CA THR A 199 -22.19 -26.19 -40.38
C THR A 199 -23.18 -25.20 -39.76
N GLU A 200 -23.38 -25.25 -38.45
CA GLU A 200 -24.21 -24.30 -37.71
C GLU A 200 -23.35 -23.41 -36.81
N SER A 201 -22.97 -22.22 -37.27
CA SER A 201 -22.54 -21.15 -36.36
C SER A 201 -23.19 -19.85 -36.82
N GLY A 202 -24.51 -19.80 -36.65
CA GLY A 202 -25.35 -18.65 -36.99
C GLY A 202 -25.29 -17.50 -35.96
N SER A 203 -24.59 -17.67 -34.83
CA SER A 203 -24.46 -16.61 -33.82
C SER A 203 -23.28 -15.68 -34.14
N ARG A 204 -23.59 -14.43 -34.43
CA ARG A 204 -22.58 -13.39 -34.66
C ARG A 204 -21.95 -13.00 -33.33
N LEU A 205 -20.68 -13.38 -33.11
CA LEU A 205 -19.90 -12.91 -31.97
C LEU A 205 -19.91 -11.38 -31.91
N ARG A 206 -20.15 -10.85 -30.71
CA ARG A 206 -20.08 -9.41 -30.41
C ARG A 206 -18.73 -9.10 -29.79
N PHE A 207 -18.13 -7.96 -30.11
CA PHE A 207 -16.84 -7.54 -29.56
C PHE A 207 -16.94 -6.14 -28.98
N GLU A 208 -16.13 -5.85 -27.95
CA GLU A 208 -16.03 -4.50 -27.39
C GLU A 208 -15.53 -3.51 -28.46
N SER A 209 -16.34 -2.51 -28.83
CA SER A 209 -15.93 -1.42 -29.73
C SER A 209 -15.20 -0.31 -29.00
N GLU A 210 -15.58 -0.07 -27.74
CA GLU A 210 -15.00 0.92 -26.85
C GLU A 210 -14.74 0.26 -25.50
N ASN A 211 -13.53 0.41 -24.98
CA ASN A 211 -13.09 -0.26 -23.76
C ASN A 211 -12.36 0.66 -22.77
N GLN A 212 -12.15 1.92 -23.15
CA GLN A 212 -11.60 3.01 -22.35
C GLN A 212 -12.24 4.34 -22.78
N PRO A 213 -12.42 5.30 -21.87
CA PRO A 213 -13.05 6.58 -22.17
C PRO A 213 -12.08 7.53 -22.89
N ILE A 214 -12.58 8.34 -23.84
CA ILE A 214 -11.83 9.47 -24.40
C ILE A 214 -11.57 10.52 -23.31
N VAL A 215 -12.61 10.87 -22.56
CA VAL A 215 -12.55 11.62 -21.30
C VAL A 215 -13.48 10.90 -20.31
N MET A 216 -12.96 10.51 -19.15
CA MET A 216 -13.71 9.83 -18.10
C MET A 216 -14.85 10.71 -17.60
N THR A 217 -16.03 10.11 -17.43
CA THR A 217 -17.19 10.85 -16.93
C THR A 217 -17.04 11.20 -15.44
N PRO A 218 -17.67 12.26 -14.94
CA PRO A 218 -17.68 12.54 -13.50
C PRO A 218 -18.23 11.37 -12.65
N PHE A 219 -19.20 10.62 -13.18
CA PHE A 219 -19.75 9.44 -12.50
C PHE A 219 -18.71 8.33 -12.35
N GLU A 220 -17.98 8.03 -13.42
CA GLU A 220 -16.92 7.02 -13.41
C GLU A 220 -15.74 7.43 -12.54
N LEU A 221 -15.36 8.70 -12.57
CA LEU A 221 -14.34 9.25 -11.68
C LEU A 221 -14.73 9.07 -10.21
N ARG A 222 -15.96 9.44 -9.84
CA ARG A 222 -16.50 9.24 -8.48
C ARG A 222 -16.51 7.77 -8.10
N PHE A 223 -16.86 6.87 -9.02
CA PHE A 223 -16.85 5.43 -8.78
C PHE A 223 -15.46 4.93 -8.36
N TRP A 224 -14.39 5.30 -9.07
CA TRP A 224 -13.04 4.88 -8.71
C TRP A 224 -12.56 5.44 -7.37
N LEU A 225 -12.85 6.71 -7.10
CA LEU A 225 -12.52 7.36 -5.84
C LEU A 225 -13.26 6.68 -4.66
N GLN A 226 -14.54 6.41 -4.84
CA GLN A 226 -15.38 5.72 -3.86
C GLN A 226 -14.90 4.28 -3.62
N ARG A 227 -14.53 3.55 -4.69
CA ARG A 227 -13.99 2.18 -4.57
C ARG A 227 -12.69 2.16 -3.77
N CYS A 228 -11.77 3.08 -4.02
CA CYS A 228 -10.55 3.23 -3.21
C CYS A 228 -10.86 3.53 -1.75
N ARG A 229 -11.84 4.41 -1.52
CA ARG A 229 -12.29 4.81 -0.18
C ARG A 229 -12.87 3.64 0.61
N GLU A 230 -13.60 2.74 -0.04
CA GLU A 230 -14.18 1.54 0.59
C GLU A 230 -13.13 0.50 0.99
N GLU A 231 -12.00 0.47 0.27
CA GLU A 231 -10.93 -0.50 0.44
C GLU A 231 -9.80 -0.02 1.37
N LEU A 232 -9.79 1.26 1.74
CA LEU A 232 -8.81 1.82 2.67
C LEU A 232 -9.18 1.54 4.13
N ALA A 233 -8.29 0.85 4.84
CA ALA A 233 -8.43 0.62 6.28
C ALA A 233 -8.00 1.83 7.16
N SER A 234 -7.18 2.75 6.61
CA SER A 234 -6.63 3.90 7.34
C SER A 234 -7.53 5.12 7.25
N THR A 235 -7.97 5.66 8.38
CA THR A 235 -8.78 6.89 8.42
C THR A 235 -8.04 8.12 7.85
N GLU A 236 -6.72 8.18 8.01
CA GLU A 236 -5.88 9.25 7.47
C GLU A 236 -5.86 9.20 5.93
N ALA A 237 -5.68 8.00 5.39
CA ALA A 237 -5.72 7.75 3.96
C ALA A 237 -7.09 8.11 3.38
N THR A 238 -8.16 7.66 4.04
CA THR A 238 -9.55 7.93 3.64
C THR A 238 -9.87 9.42 3.69
N THR A 239 -9.42 10.15 4.70
CA THR A 239 -9.68 11.61 4.82
C THR A 239 -8.93 12.40 3.74
N SER A 240 -7.69 12.02 3.46
CA SER A 240 -6.88 12.65 2.42
C SER A 240 -7.46 12.36 1.03
N LEU A 241 -7.90 11.11 0.81
CA LEU A 241 -8.61 10.71 -0.40
C LEU A 241 -9.95 11.45 -0.55
N ASP A 242 -10.75 11.59 0.51
CA ASP A 242 -12.05 12.32 0.47
C ASP A 242 -11.86 13.81 0.15
N THR A 243 -10.77 14.41 0.61
CA THR A 243 -10.43 15.80 0.30
C THR A 243 -9.99 15.96 -1.15
N LEU A 244 -9.10 15.08 -1.61
CA LEU A 244 -8.69 14.99 -3.00
C LEU A 244 -9.91 14.76 -3.91
N ALA A 245 -10.79 13.82 -3.56
CA ALA A 245 -11.97 13.44 -4.31
C ALA A 245 -12.94 14.61 -4.47
N ARG A 246 -13.23 15.36 -3.40
CA ARG A 246 -14.12 16.54 -3.50
C ARG A 246 -13.55 17.63 -4.41
N SER A 247 -12.25 17.91 -4.31
CA SER A 247 -11.59 18.91 -5.14
C SER A 247 -11.57 18.49 -6.61
N LEU A 248 -11.18 17.24 -6.86
CA LEU A 248 -11.10 16.66 -8.18
C LEU A 248 -12.48 16.58 -8.83
N ASP A 249 -13.50 16.12 -8.10
CA ASP A 249 -14.88 16.00 -8.61
C ASP A 249 -15.45 17.34 -9.06
N ARG A 250 -15.27 18.41 -8.27
CA ARG A 250 -15.76 19.74 -8.63
C ARG A 250 -15.09 20.27 -9.89
N GLN A 251 -13.76 20.17 -9.97
CA GLN A 251 -12.99 20.61 -11.14
C GLN A 251 -13.37 19.80 -12.38
N TRP A 252 -13.41 18.48 -12.24
CA TRP A 252 -13.71 17.57 -13.35
C TRP A 252 -15.15 17.72 -13.84
N THR A 253 -16.12 17.88 -12.93
CA THR A 253 -17.53 18.11 -13.28
C THR A 253 -17.71 19.43 -14.04
N ALA A 254 -17.04 20.50 -13.62
CA ALA A 254 -17.11 21.79 -14.31
C ALA A 254 -16.53 21.68 -15.73
N LEU A 255 -15.33 21.11 -15.88
CA LEU A 255 -14.70 20.91 -17.19
C LEU A 255 -15.53 19.99 -18.09
N TYR A 256 -16.13 18.94 -17.54
CA TYR A 256 -16.99 18.03 -18.29
C TYR A 256 -18.29 18.69 -18.74
N ALA A 257 -18.90 19.54 -17.91
CA ALA A 257 -20.06 20.33 -18.31
C ALA A 257 -19.72 21.34 -19.42
N GLU A 258 -18.52 21.92 -19.39
CA GLU A 258 -18.07 22.91 -20.37
C GLU A 258 -17.64 22.28 -21.71
N PHE A 259 -16.83 21.22 -21.66
CA PHE A 259 -16.16 20.65 -22.84
C PHE A 259 -16.70 19.27 -23.25
N GLY A 260 -17.29 18.51 -22.33
CA GLY A 260 -17.61 17.09 -22.56
C GLY A 260 -16.37 16.30 -22.96
N VAL A 261 -16.47 15.49 -24.00
CA VAL A 261 -15.35 14.70 -24.55
C VAL A 261 -14.55 15.42 -25.65
N ARG A 262 -14.89 16.67 -25.97
CA ARG A 262 -14.33 17.40 -27.13
C ARG A 262 -12.84 17.72 -26.93
N PRO A 263 -12.01 17.69 -28.01
CA PRO A 263 -10.58 17.98 -27.95
C PRO A 263 -10.20 19.32 -27.33
N ALA A 264 -11.05 20.34 -27.48
CA ALA A 264 -10.81 21.68 -26.94
C ALA A 264 -10.60 21.70 -25.40
N GLY A 265 -11.17 20.73 -24.66
CA GLY A 265 -11.00 20.63 -23.22
C GLY A 265 -9.83 19.75 -22.77
N HIS A 266 -9.18 19.00 -23.67
CA HIS A 266 -8.21 17.96 -23.30
C HIS A 266 -7.03 18.52 -22.51
N ALA A 267 -6.50 19.68 -22.89
CA ALA A 267 -5.41 20.33 -22.16
C ALA A 267 -5.80 20.69 -20.71
N ALA A 268 -7.03 21.20 -20.50
CA ALA A 268 -7.53 21.55 -19.18
C ALA A 268 -7.73 20.30 -18.29
N PHE A 269 -8.26 19.21 -18.85
CA PHE A 269 -8.36 17.94 -18.14
C PHE A 269 -6.97 17.37 -17.80
N SER A 270 -6.02 17.40 -18.73
CA SER A 270 -4.64 16.95 -18.48
C SER A 270 -3.96 17.73 -17.36
N GLU A 271 -4.20 19.04 -17.27
CA GLU A 271 -3.67 19.86 -16.18
C GLU A 271 -4.21 19.44 -14.80
N VAL A 272 -5.51 19.11 -14.74
CA VAL A 272 -6.13 18.55 -13.52
C VAL A 272 -5.52 17.20 -13.17
N LEU A 273 -5.26 16.32 -14.17
CA LEU A 273 -4.60 15.03 -13.93
C LEU A 273 -3.16 15.19 -13.46
N SER A 274 -2.41 16.18 -13.95
CA SER A 274 -1.06 16.48 -13.46
C SER A 274 -1.07 16.92 -12.00
N ARG A 275 -2.02 17.79 -11.59
CA ARG A 275 -2.19 18.17 -10.18
C ARG A 275 -2.62 17.00 -9.30
N LEU A 276 -3.50 16.14 -9.83
CA LEU A 276 -3.89 14.90 -9.17
C LEU A 276 -2.66 14.01 -8.93
N ASP A 277 -1.83 13.78 -9.95
CA ASP A 277 -0.66 12.92 -9.84
C ASP A 277 0.39 13.47 -8.85
N GLN A 278 0.60 14.79 -8.85
CA GLN A 278 1.42 15.47 -7.84
C GLN A 278 0.86 15.27 -6.42
N THR A 279 -0.46 15.36 -6.26
CA THR A 279 -1.10 15.11 -4.95
C THR A 279 -0.98 13.65 -4.55
N LEU A 280 -1.11 12.70 -5.50
CA LEU A 280 -0.93 11.28 -5.23
C LEU A 280 0.53 10.92 -4.91
N ALA A 281 1.51 11.70 -5.37
CA ALA A 281 2.91 11.52 -4.98
C ALA A 281 3.14 11.81 -3.48
N THR A 282 2.29 12.63 -2.85
CA THR A 282 2.38 12.88 -1.41
C THR A 282 1.69 11.79 -0.57
N PHE A 283 0.98 10.84 -1.18
CA PHE A 283 0.28 9.79 -0.46
C PHE A 283 1.28 8.73 0.03
N PRO A 284 1.32 8.39 1.33
CA PRO A 284 2.16 7.34 1.88
C PRO A 284 1.97 5.98 1.19
N SER A 285 3.07 5.28 0.88
CA SER A 285 3.03 3.91 0.31
C SER A 285 2.44 2.85 1.25
N ALA A 286 2.30 3.19 2.53
CA ALA A 286 1.60 2.40 3.54
C ALA A 286 0.06 2.45 3.36
N TRP A 287 -0.48 3.44 2.64
CA TRP A 287 -1.90 3.51 2.34
C TRP A 287 -2.22 2.49 1.25
N ARG A 288 -2.72 1.33 1.67
CA ARG A 288 -3.01 0.19 0.80
C ARG A 288 -4.49 -0.14 0.81
N LEU A 289 -4.97 -0.57 -0.35
CA LEU A 289 -6.29 -1.14 -0.56
C LEU A 289 -6.35 -2.55 0.03
N GLY A 290 -7.55 -3.13 0.17
CA GLY A 290 -7.76 -4.47 0.72
C GLY A 290 -7.03 -5.58 -0.04
N ASN A 291 -6.71 -5.36 -1.32
CA ASN A 291 -5.87 -6.26 -2.13
C ASN A 291 -4.36 -6.07 -1.96
N GLY A 292 -3.93 -5.17 -1.06
CA GLY A 292 -2.53 -4.87 -0.80
C GLY A 292 -1.88 -3.89 -1.77
N CYS A 293 -2.57 -3.41 -2.81
CA CYS A 293 -2.04 -2.38 -3.72
C CYS A 293 -1.98 -1.02 -3.01
N ALA A 294 -0.93 -0.22 -3.25
CA ALA A 294 -0.89 1.16 -2.76
C ALA A 294 -1.97 2.00 -3.45
N VAL A 295 -2.76 2.76 -2.69
CA VAL A 295 -3.91 3.52 -3.22
C VAL A 295 -3.49 4.53 -4.29
N ALA A 296 -2.32 5.17 -4.12
CA ALA A 296 -1.78 6.12 -5.08
C ALA A 296 -1.47 5.44 -6.43
N GLU A 297 -0.83 4.27 -6.41
CA GLU A 297 -0.54 3.54 -7.64
C GLU A 297 -1.81 3.01 -8.28
N PHE A 298 -2.77 2.54 -7.50
CA PHE A 298 -4.07 2.13 -8.04
C PHE A 298 -4.79 3.29 -8.72
N LEU A 299 -4.90 4.46 -8.09
CA LEU A 299 -5.51 5.66 -8.68
C LEU A 299 -4.77 6.15 -9.93
N ARG A 300 -3.44 5.99 -10.00
CA ARG A 300 -2.69 6.24 -11.24
C ARG A 300 -3.11 5.32 -12.37
N GLN A 301 -3.27 4.03 -12.07
CA GLN A 301 -3.63 2.99 -13.04
C GLN A 301 -5.06 3.13 -13.55
N VAL A 302 -6.01 3.57 -12.70
CA VAL A 302 -7.44 3.64 -13.06
C VAL A 302 -7.91 5.03 -13.47
N ILE A 303 -7.28 6.12 -12.98
CA ILE A 303 -7.64 7.50 -13.32
C ILE A 303 -6.53 8.20 -14.09
N VAL A 304 -5.35 8.43 -13.50
CA VAL A 304 -4.34 9.34 -14.12
C VAL A 304 -3.95 8.90 -15.54
N ARG A 305 -3.75 7.60 -15.77
CA ARG A 305 -3.32 7.07 -17.07
C ARG A 305 -4.45 6.88 -18.09
N VAL A 306 -5.72 6.94 -17.67
CA VAL A 306 -6.87 6.49 -18.48
C VAL A 306 -7.97 7.55 -18.59
N ALA A 307 -8.01 8.53 -17.69
CA ALA A 307 -9.11 9.48 -17.61
C ALA A 307 -9.16 10.48 -18.78
N VAL A 308 -8.06 10.65 -19.52
CA VAL A 308 -8.04 11.33 -20.81
C VAL A 308 -7.18 10.51 -21.76
N THR A 309 -7.80 9.88 -22.75
CA THR A 309 -7.09 9.10 -23.76
C THR A 309 -7.08 9.84 -25.10
N VAL A 310 -6.11 10.75 -25.26
CA VAL A 310 -5.88 11.40 -26.55
C VAL A 310 -4.96 10.53 -27.39
N ASP A 311 -5.52 9.75 -28.32
CA ASP A 311 -4.76 9.25 -29.47
C ASP A 311 -5.19 10.09 -30.69
N GLY A 312 -4.31 10.98 -31.16
CA GLY A 312 -4.50 11.78 -32.39
C GLY A 312 -3.28 12.66 -32.66
N PRO A 313 -2.89 12.88 -33.94
CA PRO A 313 -1.57 13.37 -34.33
C PRO A 313 -1.29 14.77 -33.78
N ALA A 314 -0.03 15.03 -33.42
CA ALA A 314 0.44 16.33 -32.98
C ALA A 314 -0.03 17.46 -33.92
N PRO A 315 -0.62 18.56 -33.41
CA PRO A 315 -0.83 19.73 -34.23
C PRO A 315 0.54 20.34 -34.58
N ARG A 316 0.84 20.38 -35.88
CA ARG A 316 1.95 21.15 -36.43
C ARG A 316 1.82 22.61 -36.00
N ALA A 317 2.95 23.17 -35.60
CA ALA A 317 3.13 24.56 -35.27
C ALA A 317 2.51 25.51 -36.30
N ALA A 318 1.79 26.51 -35.81
CA ALA A 318 1.66 27.81 -36.44
C ALA A 318 2.06 28.87 -35.40
N THR A 319 3.18 29.52 -35.68
CA THR A 319 3.62 30.82 -35.14
C THR A 319 2.53 31.88 -35.37
N THR A 320 2.38 32.99 -34.65
CA THR A 320 3.36 34.03 -34.25
C THR A 320 2.70 34.97 -33.17
N PRO A 321 3.26 36.13 -32.74
CA PRO A 321 3.45 36.45 -31.33
C PRO A 321 2.67 37.67 -30.80
N THR A 322 2.35 37.71 -29.50
CA THR A 322 2.12 38.98 -28.79
C THR A 322 2.45 38.84 -27.31
N ALA A 323 3.40 39.65 -26.85
CA ALA A 323 3.69 39.94 -25.45
C ALA A 323 3.00 41.26 -25.04
N PRO A 324 3.10 41.74 -23.78
CA PRO A 324 2.92 41.06 -22.49
C PRO A 324 1.88 41.81 -21.62
N VAL A 325 1.33 41.16 -20.58
CA VAL A 325 0.81 41.88 -19.41
C VAL A 325 1.52 41.36 -18.18
N GLN A 326 2.32 42.25 -17.59
CA GLN A 326 3.02 42.05 -16.34
C GLN A 326 2.02 42.03 -15.18
N SER A 327 2.07 40.99 -14.35
CA SER A 327 1.73 41.11 -12.93
C SER A 327 2.88 40.51 -12.13
N SER A 328 3.71 41.40 -11.62
CA SER A 328 4.84 41.10 -10.75
C SER A 328 4.37 40.51 -9.42
N VAL A 329 4.62 39.22 -9.21
CA VAL A 329 4.82 38.69 -7.86
C VAL A 329 6.31 38.37 -7.74
N ARG A 330 6.99 39.15 -6.88
CA ARG A 330 8.40 38.94 -6.54
C ARG A 330 8.54 37.55 -5.90
N LEU A 331 9.15 36.62 -6.61
CA LEU A 331 9.77 35.44 -5.99
C LEU A 331 11.04 35.95 -5.30
N THR A 332 10.96 36.10 -3.98
CA THR A 332 12.14 36.24 -3.15
C THR A 332 12.97 34.96 -3.30
N SER A 333 14.19 35.15 -3.80
CA SER A 333 15.24 34.15 -3.83
C SER A 333 15.65 33.80 -2.42
N GLU A 334 15.34 32.59 -1.97
CA GLU A 334 16.12 31.92 -0.93
C GLU A 334 16.48 30.51 -1.40
N ALA A 335 17.78 30.23 -1.40
CA ALA A 335 18.35 28.90 -1.59
C ALA A 335 18.25 28.09 -0.28
N PRO A 336 18.52 26.77 -0.27
CA PRO A 336 17.50 25.74 -0.24
C PRO A 336 17.34 25.12 1.15
N THR A 337 16.15 24.57 1.38
CA THR A 337 15.93 23.46 2.33
C THR A 337 17.02 22.40 2.16
N LYS A 338 17.60 21.92 3.27
CA LYS A 338 18.68 20.90 3.30
C LYS A 338 18.40 19.74 2.30
N PRO A 339 19.37 19.34 1.45
CA PRO A 339 19.16 18.25 0.50
C PRO A 339 18.88 16.92 1.23
N ILE A 340 17.96 16.12 0.67
CA ILE A 340 17.53 14.83 1.24
C ILE A 340 18.69 13.82 1.27
N PHE A 341 19.52 13.82 0.23
CA PHE A 341 20.70 12.98 0.15
C PHE A 341 21.97 13.80 0.46
N ASP A 342 22.78 13.32 1.40
CA ASP A 342 24.14 13.81 1.63
C ASP A 342 25.10 12.98 0.79
N ARG A 343 25.77 13.61 -0.18
CA ARG A 343 26.81 13.01 -1.03
C ARG A 343 26.40 11.62 -1.54
N PRO A 344 25.32 11.50 -2.33
CA PRO A 344 24.84 10.22 -2.84
C PRO A 344 25.90 9.53 -3.70
N ILE A 345 25.93 8.21 -3.67
CA ILE A 345 26.95 7.36 -4.28
C ILE A 345 26.36 6.61 -5.47
N PHE A 346 26.95 6.79 -6.65
CA PHE A 346 26.56 6.06 -7.86
C PHE A 346 27.69 5.14 -8.32
N ILE A 347 27.41 3.85 -8.41
CA ILE A 347 28.34 2.88 -9.00
C ILE A 347 28.13 2.89 -10.52
N VAL A 348 29.18 3.21 -11.26
CA VAL A 348 29.15 3.34 -12.73
C VAL A 348 30.24 2.50 -13.38
N CYS A 349 29.83 1.66 -14.32
CA CYS A 349 30.72 0.81 -15.12
C CYS A 349 29.93 0.23 -16.30
N PRO A 350 30.61 -0.32 -17.32
CA PRO A 350 29.94 -1.12 -18.34
C PRO A 350 29.14 -2.29 -17.70
N PRO A 351 28.08 -2.77 -18.36
CA PRO A 351 27.39 -3.97 -17.90
C PRO A 351 28.36 -5.14 -17.80
N ARG A 352 28.06 -6.07 -16.89
CA ARG A 352 28.80 -7.32 -16.72
C ARG A 352 30.25 -7.15 -16.19
N SER A 353 30.61 -5.95 -15.70
CA SER A 353 31.88 -5.70 -15.01
C SER A 353 31.90 -6.10 -13.52
N GLY A 354 30.79 -6.58 -12.95
CA GLY A 354 30.72 -7.05 -11.55
C GLY A 354 30.11 -6.06 -10.54
N SER A 355 29.49 -4.98 -11.01
CA SER A 355 28.94 -3.92 -10.14
C SER A 355 27.83 -4.35 -9.20
N SER A 356 27.12 -5.44 -9.50
CA SER A 356 26.14 -6.02 -8.56
C SER A 356 26.81 -6.58 -7.30
N LEU A 357 27.97 -7.22 -7.45
CA LEU A 357 28.74 -7.73 -6.32
C LEU A 357 29.24 -6.57 -5.44
N LEU A 358 29.84 -5.55 -6.04
CA LEU A 358 30.29 -4.36 -5.31
C LEU A 358 29.14 -3.64 -4.59
N PHE A 359 28.00 -3.46 -5.27
CA PHE A 359 26.81 -2.83 -4.69
C PHE A 359 26.25 -3.62 -3.51
N GLU A 360 26.06 -4.93 -3.66
CA GLU A 360 25.52 -5.81 -2.62
C GLU A 360 26.44 -5.85 -1.39
N THR A 361 27.76 -5.81 -1.60
CA THR A 361 28.73 -5.74 -0.49
C THR A 361 28.65 -4.38 0.21
N LEU A 362 28.70 -3.25 -0.50
CA LEU A 362 28.62 -1.92 0.12
C LEU A 362 27.30 -1.68 0.86
N CYS A 363 26.18 -2.25 0.40
CA CYS A 363 24.88 -2.15 1.08
C CYS A 363 24.86 -2.78 2.49
N ARG A 364 25.89 -3.50 2.92
CA ARG A 364 26.02 -4.01 4.30
C ARG A 364 26.50 -2.96 5.30
N SER A 365 27.00 -1.82 4.82
CA SER A 365 27.40 -0.69 5.66
C SER A 365 26.21 -0.19 6.50
N PRO A 366 26.39 0.11 7.80
CA PRO A 366 25.33 0.67 8.65
C PRO A 366 24.85 2.06 8.19
N ASP A 367 25.68 2.79 7.44
CA ASP A 367 25.41 4.18 7.09
C ASP A 367 24.67 4.31 5.76
N LEU A 368 24.67 3.27 4.92
CA LEU A 368 24.11 3.35 3.58
C LEU A 368 22.66 2.91 3.50
N VAL A 369 21.92 3.61 2.64
CA VAL A 369 20.55 3.26 2.26
C VAL A 369 20.49 3.09 0.75
N SER A 370 19.70 2.13 0.26
CA SER A 370 19.55 1.87 -1.17
C SER A 370 18.12 1.50 -1.53
N ILE A 371 17.80 1.45 -2.82
CA ILE A 371 16.51 0.92 -3.30
C ILE A 371 16.49 -0.62 -3.37
N GLY A 372 17.55 -1.30 -2.92
CA GLY A 372 17.67 -2.75 -2.91
C GLY A 372 17.92 -3.41 -4.28
N GLY A 373 17.81 -2.70 -5.41
CA GLY A 373 17.97 -3.23 -6.77
C GLY A 373 18.37 -2.17 -7.80
N GLU A 374 18.12 -2.44 -9.09
CA GLU A 374 18.41 -1.50 -10.19
C GLU A 374 17.21 -0.56 -10.46
N SER A 375 17.48 0.72 -10.68
CA SER A 375 16.50 1.82 -10.80
C SER A 375 15.89 2.00 -12.20
N HIS A 376 15.97 1.02 -13.10
CA HIS A 376 15.46 1.12 -14.49
C HIS A 376 14.04 1.69 -14.55
N GLN A 377 13.14 1.16 -13.74
CA GLN A 377 11.73 1.59 -13.71
C GLN A 377 11.55 3.00 -13.13
N ILE A 378 12.33 3.37 -12.11
CA ILE A 378 12.25 4.71 -11.50
C ILE A 378 12.64 5.77 -12.53
N MET A 379 13.74 5.55 -13.25
CA MET A 379 14.18 6.50 -14.27
C MET A 379 13.27 6.50 -15.49
N GLU A 380 12.87 5.34 -16.01
CA GLU A 380 12.08 5.25 -17.25
C GLU A 380 10.58 5.57 -17.06
N GLN A 381 10.10 5.72 -15.83
CA GLN A 381 8.79 6.30 -15.56
C GLN A 381 8.76 7.81 -15.82
N ILE A 382 9.91 8.49 -15.74
CA ILE A 382 10.02 9.91 -16.04
C ILE A 382 10.08 10.06 -17.57
N PRO A 383 9.07 10.70 -18.22
CA PRO A 383 8.96 10.69 -19.68
C PRO A 383 10.20 11.23 -20.40
N ALA A 384 10.87 12.23 -19.83
CA ALA A 384 12.08 12.83 -20.39
C ALA A 384 13.31 11.90 -20.36
N LEU A 385 13.31 10.88 -19.50
CA LEU A 385 14.43 9.94 -19.32
C LEU A 385 14.16 8.57 -19.96
N ASN A 386 12.97 8.38 -20.53
CA ASN A 386 12.53 7.12 -21.12
C ASN A 386 12.93 7.04 -22.60
N PRO A 387 13.80 6.08 -23.01
CA PRO A 387 14.21 5.93 -24.40
C PRO A 387 13.04 5.80 -25.39
N ALA A 388 11.95 5.14 -25.00
CA ALA A 388 10.78 4.96 -25.87
C ALA A 388 10.06 6.28 -26.20
N ARG A 389 10.21 7.31 -25.34
CA ARG A 389 9.60 8.64 -25.54
C ARG A 389 10.51 9.58 -26.34
N VAL A 390 11.77 9.23 -26.51
CA VAL A 390 12.77 9.97 -27.30
C VAL A 390 13.24 9.15 -28.51
N ASN A 391 12.28 8.48 -29.17
CA ASN A 391 12.49 7.73 -30.41
C ASN A 391 13.56 6.63 -30.32
N PHE A 392 13.77 6.05 -29.14
CA PHE A 392 14.78 5.04 -28.86
C PHE A 392 16.19 5.48 -29.29
N ASP A 393 16.52 6.76 -29.09
CA ASP A 393 17.84 7.26 -29.49
C ASP A 393 18.98 6.54 -28.76
N SER A 394 18.99 6.59 -27.42
CA SER A 394 19.83 5.75 -26.58
C SER A 394 19.34 5.77 -25.13
N ASN A 395 20.07 5.10 -24.22
CA ASN A 395 19.91 5.27 -22.77
C ASN A 395 20.64 6.49 -22.20
N ARG A 396 21.34 7.27 -23.03
CA ARG A 396 22.06 8.47 -22.62
C ARG A 396 21.09 9.55 -22.16
N VAL A 397 21.46 10.22 -21.08
CA VAL A 397 20.73 11.36 -20.53
C VAL A 397 21.76 12.43 -20.22
N ASP A 398 21.65 13.57 -20.88
CA ASP A 398 22.57 14.69 -20.74
C ASP A 398 22.16 15.62 -19.58
N ALA A 399 23.09 16.50 -19.20
CA ALA A 399 22.94 17.39 -18.05
C ALA A 399 21.75 18.37 -18.20
N ASP A 400 21.42 18.80 -19.40
CA ASP A 400 20.28 19.70 -19.67
C ASP A 400 18.93 19.11 -19.21
N MET A 401 18.79 17.79 -19.25
CA MET A 401 17.60 17.08 -18.79
C MET A 401 17.43 17.06 -17.26
N ALA A 402 18.46 17.44 -16.50
CA ALA A 402 18.41 17.63 -15.04
C ALA A 402 17.70 18.95 -14.67
N THR A 403 16.43 19.06 -15.04
CA THR A 403 15.56 20.17 -14.64
C THR A 403 15.12 19.99 -13.18
N PRO A 404 14.74 21.05 -12.45
CA PRO A 404 14.25 20.92 -11.08
C PRO A 404 13.11 19.91 -10.92
N MET A 405 12.22 19.81 -11.92
CA MET A 405 11.11 18.86 -11.93
C MET A 405 11.60 17.42 -12.12
N THR A 406 12.45 17.17 -13.11
CA THR A 406 13.05 15.85 -13.36
C THR A 406 13.84 15.35 -12.13
N VAL A 407 14.60 16.24 -11.49
CA VAL A 407 15.39 15.93 -10.30
C VAL A 407 14.49 15.64 -9.10
N ALA A 408 13.42 16.42 -8.91
CA ALA A 408 12.46 16.19 -7.83
C ALA A 408 11.72 14.86 -7.97
N GLU A 409 11.24 14.52 -9.17
CA GLU A 409 10.59 13.23 -9.46
C GLU A 409 11.56 12.06 -9.24
N LEU A 410 12.79 12.17 -9.73
CA LEU A 410 13.83 11.16 -9.55
C LEU A 410 14.16 10.97 -8.05
N THR A 411 14.35 12.06 -7.32
CA THR A 411 14.64 12.06 -5.88
C THR A 411 13.51 11.40 -5.11
N HIS A 412 12.26 11.74 -5.43
CA HIS A 412 11.08 11.14 -4.82
C HIS A 412 10.98 9.63 -5.10
N GLY A 413 11.23 9.23 -6.34
CA GLY A 413 11.26 7.84 -6.76
C GLY A 413 12.28 7.02 -5.96
N PHE A 414 13.51 7.53 -5.82
CA PHE A 414 14.52 6.90 -4.96
C PHE A 414 14.09 6.85 -3.51
N PHE A 415 13.63 7.97 -2.94
CA PHE A 415 13.23 8.07 -1.54
C PHE A 415 12.13 7.06 -1.17
N SER A 416 11.14 6.88 -2.05
CA SER A 416 10.00 5.97 -1.81
C SER A 416 10.38 4.49 -1.67
N GLN A 417 11.56 4.10 -2.17
CA GLN A 417 12.03 2.72 -2.19
C GLN A 417 13.21 2.47 -1.25
N LEU A 418 13.66 3.48 -0.49
CA LEU A 418 14.83 3.33 0.39
C LEU A 418 14.64 2.26 1.45
N ARG A 419 15.66 1.45 1.60
CA ARG A 419 15.84 0.45 2.65
C ARG A 419 17.22 0.61 3.26
N ASP A 420 17.31 0.38 4.56
CA ASP A 420 18.59 0.17 5.23
C ASP A 420 19.14 -1.23 4.95
N ARG A 421 20.32 -1.54 5.49
CA ARG A 421 20.98 -2.86 5.35
C ARG A 421 20.15 -4.04 5.88
N ASP A 422 19.22 -3.80 6.81
CA ASP A 422 18.34 -4.82 7.39
C ASP A 422 17.04 -4.97 6.58
N GLY A 423 16.91 -4.26 5.46
CA GLY A 423 15.72 -4.28 4.61
C GLY A 423 14.54 -3.51 5.20
N ARG A 424 14.75 -2.68 6.22
CA ARG A 424 13.69 -1.87 6.84
C ARG A 424 13.52 -0.57 6.07
N PRO A 425 12.28 -0.07 5.90
CA PRO A 425 12.03 1.24 5.31
C PRO A 425 12.65 2.37 6.14
N VAL A 426 13.35 3.27 5.46
CA VAL A 426 14.00 4.43 6.09
C VAL A 426 12.97 5.55 6.25
N ARG A 427 12.91 6.17 7.43
CA ARG A 427 12.06 7.35 7.69
C ARG A 427 12.88 8.62 7.46
N ALA A 428 12.29 9.64 6.84
CA ALA A 428 12.89 10.98 6.81
C ALA A 428 12.80 11.58 8.22
N ASP A 429 13.84 11.40 9.03
CA ASP A 429 14.14 12.31 10.11
C ASP A 429 15.02 13.47 9.57
N ALA A 430 15.31 14.47 10.39
CA ALA A 430 16.01 15.69 9.96
C ALA A 430 17.51 15.50 9.57
N ARG A 431 17.97 14.26 9.34
CA ARG A 431 19.33 13.93 8.92
C ARG A 431 19.36 13.62 7.42
N ALA A 432 20.33 14.19 6.72
CA ALA A 432 20.55 13.90 5.30
C ALA A 432 21.05 12.45 5.13
N LEU A 433 20.48 11.71 4.17
CA LEU A 433 20.68 10.27 3.99
C LEU A 433 21.87 9.96 3.08
N ARG A 434 22.70 8.97 3.43
CA ARG A 434 23.77 8.48 2.56
C ARG A 434 23.23 7.42 1.61
N PHE A 435 22.79 7.87 0.44
CA PHE A 435 22.17 7.02 -0.58
C PHE A 435 23.21 6.35 -1.49
N ILE A 436 23.04 5.07 -1.80
CA ILE A 436 23.81 4.34 -2.82
C ILE A 436 22.90 3.73 -3.88
N GLU A 437 23.29 3.86 -5.15
CA GLU A 437 22.54 3.32 -6.27
C GLU A 437 23.45 2.74 -7.35
N LYS A 438 23.01 1.62 -7.94
CA LYS A 438 23.69 0.96 -9.06
C LYS A 438 22.66 0.53 -10.09
N THR A 439 22.80 1.10 -11.28
CA THR A 439 22.14 0.62 -12.49
C THR A 439 23.11 0.70 -13.67
N PRO A 440 23.31 -0.37 -14.48
CA PRO A 440 24.27 -0.35 -15.57
C PRO A 440 24.09 0.80 -16.58
N LYS A 441 22.84 1.27 -16.78
CA LYS A 441 22.53 2.42 -17.65
C LYS A 441 23.12 3.74 -17.13
N ASN A 442 23.47 3.85 -15.84
CA ASN A 442 24.06 5.06 -15.28
C ASN A 442 25.43 5.38 -15.88
N ALA A 443 26.10 4.42 -16.50
CA ALA A 443 27.33 4.67 -17.26
C ALA A 443 27.11 5.67 -18.42
N LEU A 444 25.87 5.87 -18.87
CA LEU A 444 25.48 6.87 -19.88
C LEU A 444 24.74 8.07 -19.29
N ARG A 445 24.70 8.23 -17.96
CA ARG A 445 23.89 9.24 -17.27
C ARG A 445 24.69 10.05 -16.24
N VAL A 446 26.02 9.96 -16.28
CA VAL A 446 26.89 10.59 -15.30
C VAL A 446 26.74 12.11 -15.32
N ALA A 447 26.72 12.73 -16.51
CA ALA A 447 26.51 14.18 -16.65
C ALA A 447 25.17 14.65 -16.03
N PHE A 448 24.08 13.90 -16.27
CA PHE A 448 22.78 14.16 -15.66
C PHE A 448 22.80 14.00 -14.13
N LEU A 449 23.33 12.88 -13.62
CA LEU A 449 23.39 12.60 -12.18
C LEU A 449 24.27 13.60 -11.44
N ALA A 450 25.37 14.03 -12.04
CA ALA A 450 26.29 15.00 -11.45
C ALA A 450 25.67 16.40 -11.33
N LYS A 451 24.76 16.77 -12.24
CA LYS A 451 23.99 18.02 -12.15
C LYS A 451 22.77 17.90 -11.25
N ALA A 452 22.11 16.75 -11.24
CA ALA A 452 20.99 16.45 -10.34
C ALA A 452 21.42 16.48 -8.86
N TYR A 453 22.62 15.96 -8.58
CA TYR A 453 23.20 15.87 -7.25
C TYR A 453 24.64 16.42 -7.27
N PRO A 454 24.82 17.73 -7.03
CA PRO A 454 26.11 18.41 -7.19
C PRO A 454 27.24 17.86 -6.30
N ASP A 455 26.89 17.25 -5.16
CA ASP A 455 27.80 16.64 -4.20
C ASP A 455 27.95 15.11 -4.36
N ALA A 456 27.35 14.52 -5.39
CA ALA A 456 27.42 13.08 -5.64
C ALA A 456 28.85 12.57 -5.83
N ARG A 457 29.08 11.35 -5.34
CA ARG A 457 30.31 10.56 -5.50
C ARG A 457 30.08 9.45 -6.52
N PHE A 458 31.04 9.21 -7.39
CA PHE A 458 30.99 8.19 -8.43
C PHE A 458 32.06 7.13 -8.15
N VAL A 459 31.63 5.87 -8.03
CA VAL A 459 32.54 4.73 -7.87
C VAL A 459 32.62 4.00 -9.19
N VAL A 460 33.80 4.00 -9.79
CA VAL A 460 34.09 3.38 -11.09
C VAL A 460 34.66 1.99 -10.86
N LEU A 461 33.96 0.97 -11.34
CA LEU A 461 34.44 -0.41 -11.29
C LEU A 461 35.14 -0.77 -12.60
N HIS A 462 36.43 -1.04 -12.52
CA HIS A 462 37.27 -1.51 -13.61
C HIS A 462 37.34 -3.05 -13.62
N ARG A 463 37.17 -3.62 -14.81
CA ARG A 463 37.38 -5.03 -15.12
C ARG A 463 37.96 -5.08 -16.52
N SER A 464 38.86 -6.03 -16.79
CA SER A 464 39.49 -6.18 -18.11
C SER A 464 38.44 -6.17 -19.24
N ALA A 465 38.76 -5.49 -20.35
CA ALA A 465 37.85 -5.40 -21.49
C ALA A 465 37.51 -6.78 -22.05
N ARG A 466 38.51 -7.66 -22.14
CA ARG A 466 38.37 -9.06 -22.56
C ARG A 466 37.30 -9.80 -21.74
N ASP A 467 37.41 -9.75 -20.41
CA ASP A 467 36.49 -10.50 -19.55
C ASP A 467 35.10 -9.85 -19.52
N THR A 468 35.03 -8.52 -19.62
CA THR A 468 33.77 -7.78 -19.67
C THR A 468 33.02 -8.07 -20.97
N ILE A 469 33.66 -7.92 -22.12
CA ILE A 469 33.09 -8.21 -23.44
C ILE A 469 32.69 -9.67 -23.53
N SER A 470 33.54 -10.62 -23.09
CA SER A 470 33.17 -12.04 -23.03
C SER A 470 31.89 -12.27 -22.21
N SER A 471 31.76 -11.61 -21.06
CA SER A 471 30.58 -11.73 -20.20
C SER A 471 29.35 -11.05 -20.80
N MET A 472 29.53 -10.01 -21.63
CA MET A 472 28.46 -9.39 -22.41
C MET A 472 28.01 -10.28 -23.58
N LEU A 473 28.94 -10.99 -24.25
CA LEU A 473 28.62 -11.99 -25.27
C LEU A 473 27.74 -13.09 -24.68
N ASP A 474 28.15 -13.66 -23.54
CA ASP A 474 27.33 -14.65 -22.82
C ASP A 474 25.93 -14.09 -22.49
N ALA A 475 25.85 -12.81 -22.09
CA ALA A 475 24.58 -12.18 -21.77
C ALA A 475 23.67 -12.02 -23.00
N TRP A 476 24.22 -11.59 -24.14
CA TRP A 476 23.51 -11.50 -25.42
C TRP A 476 23.06 -12.88 -25.91
N SER A 477 23.97 -13.84 -25.98
CA SER A 477 23.69 -15.21 -26.41
C SER A 477 22.69 -15.93 -25.52
N SER A 478 22.69 -15.66 -24.21
CA SER A 478 21.73 -16.27 -23.28
C SER A 478 20.28 -15.80 -23.47
N LYS A 479 20.07 -14.63 -24.12
CA LYS A 479 18.79 -13.92 -24.24
C LYS A 479 18.12 -13.56 -22.91
N ARG A 480 18.75 -13.83 -21.76
CA ARG A 480 18.24 -13.49 -20.42
C ARG A 480 18.31 -11.99 -20.10
N PHE A 481 19.14 -11.25 -20.84
CA PHE A 481 19.39 -9.82 -20.61
C PHE A 481 18.84 -8.93 -21.73
N VAL A 482 17.88 -9.44 -22.51
CA VAL A 482 17.19 -8.67 -23.55
C VAL A 482 16.48 -7.50 -22.90
N THR A 483 16.90 -6.28 -23.25
CA THR A 483 16.36 -5.03 -22.71
C THR A 483 15.38 -4.40 -23.70
N TYR A 484 15.64 -4.51 -25.01
CA TYR A 484 14.71 -4.06 -26.05
C TYR A 484 14.39 -5.23 -27.00
N PRO A 485 13.31 -5.98 -26.72
CA PRO A 485 12.95 -7.14 -27.53
C PRO A 485 12.49 -6.76 -28.94
N ARG A 486 11.94 -5.55 -29.09
CA ARG A 486 11.59 -4.94 -30.37
C ARG A 486 12.09 -3.50 -30.37
N LEU A 487 13.20 -3.26 -31.07
CA LEU A 487 13.81 -1.94 -31.20
C LEU A 487 13.43 -1.35 -32.58
N PRO A 488 12.71 -0.22 -32.65
CA PRO A 488 12.23 0.32 -33.93
C PRO A 488 13.37 0.61 -34.90
N GLY A 489 13.28 0.06 -36.12
CA GLY A 489 14.32 0.22 -37.14
C GLY A 489 15.58 -0.61 -36.90
N TRP A 490 15.56 -1.59 -35.98
CA TRP A 490 16.61 -2.58 -35.80
C TRP A 490 16.19 -3.92 -36.44
N SER A 491 16.98 -4.42 -37.39
CA SER A 491 16.76 -5.74 -38.01
C SER A 491 17.60 -6.87 -37.40
N GLY A 492 18.45 -6.57 -36.42
CA GLY A 492 19.32 -7.55 -35.74
C GLY A 492 18.61 -8.34 -34.63
N PRO A 493 19.36 -9.19 -33.89
CA PRO A 493 18.79 -9.96 -32.78
C PRO A 493 18.27 -9.04 -31.66
N PRO A 494 17.35 -9.51 -30.79
CA PRO A 494 16.81 -8.72 -29.68
C PRO A 494 17.91 -8.05 -28.85
N TRP A 495 17.81 -6.73 -28.69
CA TRP A 495 18.89 -5.94 -28.09
C TRP A 495 19.02 -6.24 -26.60
N SER A 496 20.21 -6.65 -26.17
CA SER A 496 20.52 -6.94 -24.77
C SER A 496 21.33 -5.82 -24.13
N LEU A 497 21.16 -5.65 -22.81
CA LEU A 497 21.84 -4.63 -22.00
C LEU A 497 21.46 -3.18 -22.41
N LEU A 498 22.28 -2.18 -22.06
CA LEU A 498 21.97 -0.78 -22.34
C LEU A 498 22.03 -0.43 -23.84
N LEU A 499 21.20 0.49 -24.28
CA LEU A 499 21.22 1.05 -25.63
C LEU A 499 22.20 2.24 -25.68
N THR A 500 23.28 2.12 -26.43
CA THR A 500 24.31 3.18 -26.56
C THR A 500 24.04 4.07 -27.77
N PRO A 501 24.47 5.34 -27.77
CA PRO A 501 24.48 6.16 -28.98
C PRO A 501 25.18 5.47 -30.16
N GLY A 502 24.68 5.69 -31.39
CA GLY A 502 25.23 5.10 -32.61
C GLY A 502 24.76 3.68 -32.96
N TRP A 503 23.92 3.05 -32.11
CA TRP A 503 23.51 1.65 -32.30
C TRP A 503 22.86 1.34 -33.67
N ARG A 504 22.20 2.33 -34.28
CA ARG A 504 21.48 2.16 -35.57
C ARG A 504 22.41 1.80 -36.72
N GLU A 505 23.68 2.17 -36.63
CA GLU A 505 24.70 1.93 -37.66
C GLU A 505 25.21 0.49 -37.68
N TRP A 506 24.89 -0.30 -36.65
CA TRP A 506 25.49 -1.63 -36.44
C TRP A 506 24.62 -2.78 -36.94
N GLN A 507 23.50 -2.49 -37.61
CA GLN A 507 22.51 -3.49 -38.04
C GLN A 507 23.07 -4.62 -38.91
N ALA A 508 24.14 -4.34 -39.68
CA ALA A 508 24.77 -5.28 -40.58
C ALA A 508 26.00 -6.00 -39.98
N LEU A 509 26.35 -5.70 -38.72
CA LEU A 509 27.52 -6.29 -38.07
C LEU A 509 27.16 -7.62 -37.39
N PRO A 510 28.12 -8.55 -37.26
CA PRO A 510 27.90 -9.77 -36.49
C PRO A 510 27.73 -9.45 -34.99
N GLU A 511 27.04 -10.32 -34.24
CA GLU A 511 26.69 -10.09 -32.83
C GLU A 511 27.90 -9.72 -31.96
N HIS A 512 29.04 -10.41 -32.15
CA HIS A 512 30.23 -10.15 -31.34
C HIS A 512 30.87 -8.78 -31.59
N GLU A 513 30.76 -8.25 -32.82
CA GLU A 513 31.15 -6.88 -33.17
C GLU A 513 30.18 -5.85 -32.57
N ILE A 514 28.87 -6.13 -32.60
CA ILE A 514 27.85 -5.28 -31.96
C ILE A 514 28.12 -5.17 -30.45
N VAL A 515 28.41 -6.29 -29.78
CA VAL A 515 28.71 -6.33 -28.35
C VAL A 515 29.99 -5.56 -28.02
N ALA A 516 31.05 -5.73 -28.82
CA ALA A 516 32.31 -5.01 -28.63
C ALA A 516 32.14 -3.49 -28.82
N ARG A 517 31.37 -3.06 -29.83
CA ARG A 517 31.05 -1.65 -30.07
C ARG A 517 30.11 -1.07 -29.00
N GLN A 518 29.16 -1.85 -28.50
CA GLN A 518 28.32 -1.48 -27.36
C GLN A 518 29.18 -1.22 -26.11
N TRP A 519 30.15 -2.09 -25.82
CA TRP A 519 31.09 -1.89 -24.73
C TRP A 519 31.92 -0.61 -24.94
N SER A 520 32.48 -0.44 -26.14
CA SER A 520 33.34 0.69 -26.50
C SER A 520 32.61 2.03 -26.42
N ALA A 521 31.38 2.11 -26.96
CA ALA A 521 30.54 3.30 -26.87
C ALA A 521 30.13 3.62 -25.42
N CYS A 522 29.82 2.60 -24.62
CA CYS A 522 29.52 2.78 -23.19
C CYS A 522 30.73 3.34 -22.43
N VAL A 523 31.92 2.77 -22.64
CA VAL A 523 33.16 3.21 -21.98
C VAL A 523 33.56 4.60 -22.45
N GLY A 524 33.51 4.88 -23.75
CA GLY A 524 33.84 6.20 -24.29
C GLY A 524 33.01 7.31 -23.64
N HIS A 525 31.69 7.17 -23.66
CA HIS A 525 30.79 8.14 -23.03
C HIS A 525 30.95 8.23 -21.51
N LEU A 526 31.19 7.11 -20.83
CA LEU A 526 31.47 7.09 -19.40
C LEU A 526 32.72 7.92 -19.07
N LEU A 527 33.81 7.72 -19.82
CA LEU A 527 35.06 8.44 -19.60
C LEU A 527 34.94 9.92 -19.94
N ASP A 528 34.25 10.27 -21.03
CA ASP A 528 34.00 11.67 -21.42
C ASP A 528 33.24 12.42 -20.31
N ASP A 529 32.19 11.80 -19.74
CA ASP A 529 31.42 12.41 -18.66
C ASP A 529 32.24 12.49 -17.35
N LEU A 530 33.05 11.48 -17.03
CA LEU A 530 33.89 11.46 -15.83
C LEU A 530 35.06 12.46 -15.90
N ASP A 531 35.67 12.63 -17.07
CA ASP A 531 36.74 13.61 -17.31
C ASP A 531 36.24 15.06 -17.12
N ALA A 532 34.94 15.29 -17.28
CA ALA A 532 34.31 16.58 -17.05
C ALA A 532 33.99 16.86 -15.57
N LEU A 533 34.15 15.89 -14.66
CA LEU A 533 33.88 16.05 -13.24
C LEU A 533 35.13 16.50 -12.45
N ASP A 534 34.87 17.05 -11.27
CA ASP A 534 35.92 17.22 -10.26
C ASP A 534 36.51 15.84 -9.88
N PRO A 535 37.84 15.62 -10.04
CA PRO A 535 38.46 14.33 -9.75
C PRO A 535 38.25 13.84 -8.32
N THR A 536 38.03 14.73 -7.36
CA THR A 536 37.77 14.37 -5.95
C THR A 536 36.43 13.66 -5.75
N ARG A 537 35.52 13.72 -6.73
CA ARG A 537 34.21 13.05 -6.71
C ARG A 537 34.27 11.63 -7.24
N VAL A 538 35.39 11.19 -7.79
CA VAL A 538 35.52 9.92 -8.51
C VAL A 538 36.48 8.99 -7.76
N LEU A 539 36.07 7.73 -7.56
CA LEU A 539 36.85 6.69 -6.87
C LEU A 539 36.96 5.43 -7.72
N GLY A 540 38.13 4.80 -7.71
CA GLY A 540 38.42 3.60 -8.49
C GLY A 540 38.39 2.30 -7.69
N VAL A 541 37.79 1.26 -8.27
CA VAL A 541 37.85 -0.13 -7.78
C VAL A 541 38.21 -1.08 -8.91
N ARG A 542 39.22 -1.93 -8.71
CA ARG A 542 39.45 -3.08 -9.61
C ARG A 542 38.60 -4.26 -9.14
N TYR A 543 37.96 -4.91 -10.10
CA TYR A 543 37.19 -6.13 -9.84
C TYR A 543 38.07 -7.24 -9.27
N ASP A 544 39.32 -7.34 -9.73
CA ASP A 544 40.25 -8.36 -9.24
C ASP A 544 40.62 -8.13 -7.77
N ASP A 545 40.87 -6.88 -7.36
CA ASP A 545 41.13 -6.52 -5.95
C ASP A 545 39.91 -6.80 -5.07
N LEU A 546 38.69 -6.57 -5.58
CA LEU A 546 37.45 -6.90 -4.88
C LEU A 546 37.31 -8.41 -4.62
N LEU A 547 37.86 -9.25 -5.50
CA LEU A 547 37.84 -10.71 -5.33
C LEU A 547 39.01 -11.23 -4.49
N SER A 548 40.22 -10.72 -4.70
CA SER A 548 41.42 -11.21 -4.03
C SER A 548 41.57 -10.67 -2.61
N SER A 549 41.07 -9.46 -2.34
CA SER A 549 41.22 -8.76 -1.05
C SER A 549 39.96 -7.96 -0.73
N PRO A 550 38.79 -8.63 -0.59
CA PRO A 550 37.49 -7.96 -0.42
C PRO A 550 37.42 -7.04 0.79
N GLN A 551 37.97 -7.47 1.94
CA GLN A 551 37.99 -6.66 3.17
C GLN A 551 38.75 -5.34 2.96
N ASP A 552 40.01 -5.42 2.51
CA ASP A 552 40.86 -4.23 2.31
C ASP A 552 40.27 -3.28 1.28
N CYS A 553 39.68 -3.84 0.21
CA CYS A 553 39.04 -3.07 -0.84
C CYS A 553 37.82 -2.28 -0.32
N ILE A 554 36.93 -2.93 0.44
CA ILE A 554 35.74 -2.29 0.99
C ILE A 554 36.09 -1.29 2.10
N GLU A 555 37.02 -1.61 3.00
CA GLU A 555 37.45 -0.67 4.03
C GLU A 555 38.11 0.59 3.45
N ARG A 556 38.92 0.44 2.39
CA ARG A 556 39.48 1.58 1.65
C ARG A 556 38.39 2.47 1.08
N LEU A 557 37.40 1.87 0.41
CA LEU A 557 36.27 2.59 -0.16
C LEU A 557 35.44 3.29 0.91
N CYS A 558 35.08 2.60 1.99
CA CYS A 558 34.33 3.18 3.10
C CYS A 558 35.06 4.38 3.71
N ARG A 559 36.39 4.30 3.85
CA ARG A 559 37.22 5.42 4.31
C ARG A 559 37.20 6.61 3.35
N GLN A 560 37.34 6.38 2.04
CA GLN A 560 37.32 7.43 1.01
C GLN A 560 35.91 8.04 0.82
N LEU A 561 34.87 7.25 1.08
CA LEU A 561 33.46 7.65 1.02
C LEU A 561 32.95 8.25 2.34
N ASP A 562 33.75 8.24 3.41
CA ASP A 562 33.34 8.73 4.74
C ASP A 562 32.07 8.02 5.24
N ILE A 563 32.07 6.69 5.20
CA ILE A 563 31.00 5.81 5.71
C ILE A 563 31.59 4.73 6.63
N GLY A 564 30.80 4.28 7.60
CA GLY A 564 31.14 3.24 8.55
C GLY A 564 31.12 1.84 7.95
N TRP A 565 31.91 0.95 8.54
CA TRP A 565 31.96 -0.47 8.21
C TRP A 565 32.18 -1.28 9.50
N ASP A 566 31.34 -2.28 9.74
CA ASP A 566 31.30 -3.05 10.98
C ASP A 566 31.24 -4.58 10.74
N THR A 567 31.46 -5.02 9.50
CA THR A 567 31.35 -6.42 9.08
C THR A 567 32.70 -6.98 8.63
N GLU A 568 33.05 -8.19 9.06
CA GLU A 568 34.23 -8.90 8.54
C GLU A 568 33.85 -9.69 7.27
N LEU A 569 34.63 -9.53 6.20
CA LEU A 569 34.41 -10.19 4.91
C LEU A 569 35.41 -11.33 4.70
N GLY A 570 34.88 -12.53 4.47
CA GLY A 570 35.61 -13.64 3.86
C GLY A 570 35.45 -13.64 2.34
N GLU A 571 35.40 -14.84 1.73
CA GLU A 571 35.09 -15.00 0.31
C GLU A 571 33.68 -14.45 -0.01
N LEU A 572 33.57 -13.64 -1.07
CA LEU A 572 32.30 -13.00 -1.41
C LEU A 572 31.36 -14.00 -2.10
N PRO A 573 30.07 -14.06 -1.71
CA PRO A 573 29.10 -14.93 -2.36
C PRO A 573 28.81 -14.46 -3.80
N PRO A 574 28.36 -15.37 -4.69
CA PRO A 574 27.97 -14.99 -6.04
C PRO A 574 26.80 -14.00 -6.02
N SER A 575 26.92 -12.90 -6.77
CA SER A 575 25.86 -11.89 -6.85
C SER A 575 24.58 -12.42 -7.52
N ARG A 576 23.44 -11.79 -7.25
CA ARG A 576 22.12 -12.18 -7.80
C ARG A 576 22.03 -12.23 -9.33
N HIS A 577 22.95 -11.55 -10.03
CA HIS A 577 22.99 -11.44 -11.50
C HIS A 577 24.14 -12.24 -12.14
N THR A 578 24.73 -13.16 -11.37
CA THR A 578 25.78 -14.07 -11.81
C THR A 578 25.19 -15.12 -12.77
N LEU A 579 25.76 -15.20 -13.97
CA LEU A 579 25.30 -16.15 -15.01
C LEU A 579 25.93 -17.53 -14.85
N THR A 580 27.20 -17.56 -14.50
CA THR A 580 28.02 -18.75 -14.24
C THR A 580 29.02 -18.40 -13.14
N PRO A 581 29.50 -19.37 -12.34
CA PRO A 581 30.51 -19.14 -11.31
C PRO A 581 31.74 -18.38 -11.83
N ALA A 582 32.44 -17.68 -10.93
CA ALA A 582 33.67 -16.98 -11.27
C ALA A 582 34.75 -17.99 -11.64
N ASP A 583 35.29 -17.87 -12.84
CA ASP A 583 36.38 -18.68 -13.38
C ASP A 583 37.30 -17.73 -14.18
N PRO A 584 38.59 -17.57 -13.81
CA PRO A 584 39.52 -16.68 -14.50
C PRO A 584 39.70 -17.02 -15.99
N GLU A 585 39.54 -18.29 -16.37
CA GLU A 585 39.70 -18.75 -17.75
C GLU A 585 38.37 -18.79 -18.52
N LYS A 586 37.29 -18.28 -17.91
CA LYS A 586 35.95 -18.27 -18.51
C LYS A 586 35.93 -17.60 -19.89
N TRP A 587 36.71 -16.54 -20.08
CA TRP A 587 36.77 -15.81 -21.34
C TRP A 587 37.19 -16.70 -22.52
N ARG A 588 37.93 -17.80 -22.25
CA ARG A 588 38.36 -18.74 -23.29
C ARG A 588 37.21 -19.39 -24.05
N ARG A 589 36.01 -19.46 -23.46
CA ARG A 589 34.81 -19.97 -24.14
C ARG A 589 34.42 -19.14 -25.38
N ASN A 590 34.82 -17.87 -25.38
CA ASN A 590 34.59 -16.94 -26.48
C ASN A 590 35.92 -16.49 -27.13
N GLU A 591 37.03 -17.23 -26.95
CA GLU A 591 38.38 -16.85 -27.40
C GLU A 591 38.42 -16.49 -28.89
N SER A 592 37.78 -17.28 -29.75
CA SER A 592 37.72 -17.01 -31.18
C SER A 592 36.97 -15.72 -31.51
N LEU A 593 35.80 -15.51 -30.90
CA LEU A 593 34.98 -14.30 -31.12
C LEU A 593 35.68 -13.04 -30.60
N LEU A 594 36.41 -13.16 -29.49
CA LEU A 594 37.19 -12.06 -28.91
C LEU A 594 38.41 -11.71 -29.76
N ALA A 595 39.08 -12.71 -30.34
CA ALA A 595 40.19 -12.48 -31.27
C ALA A 595 39.74 -11.67 -32.50
N ASP A 596 38.49 -11.87 -32.95
CA ASP A 596 37.91 -11.15 -34.07
C ASP A 596 37.57 -9.68 -33.73
N CYS A 597 36.94 -9.40 -32.59
CA CYS A 597 36.43 -8.04 -32.29
C CYS A 597 37.29 -7.16 -31.37
N LEU A 598 38.15 -7.72 -30.51
CA LEU A 598 38.96 -6.92 -29.58
C LEU A 598 39.95 -5.97 -30.27
N PRO A 599 40.66 -6.35 -31.36
CA PRO A 599 41.57 -5.44 -32.04
C PRO A 599 40.89 -4.14 -32.50
N GLY A 600 39.62 -4.20 -32.88
CA GLY A 600 38.82 -3.04 -33.26
C GLY A 600 38.47 -2.09 -32.11
N GLN A 601 38.68 -2.51 -30.85
CA GLN A 601 38.39 -1.72 -29.65
C GLN A 601 39.64 -1.29 -28.88
N GLU A 602 40.84 -1.61 -29.38
CA GLU A 602 42.13 -1.43 -28.71
C GLU A 602 42.33 0.01 -28.20
N ALA A 603 41.94 1.02 -28.99
CA ALA A 603 42.03 2.43 -28.59
C ALA A 603 41.19 2.74 -27.32
N THR A 604 39.98 2.20 -27.23
CA THR A 604 39.11 2.38 -26.06
C THR A 604 39.61 1.58 -24.85
N VAL A 605 40.15 0.37 -25.08
CA VAL A 605 40.80 -0.43 -24.03
C VAL A 605 41.97 0.32 -23.41
N GLN A 606 42.91 0.77 -24.24
CA GLN A 606 44.07 1.54 -23.80
C GLN A 606 43.65 2.83 -23.08
N ARG A 607 42.65 3.54 -23.61
CA ARG A 607 42.11 4.74 -22.97
C ARG A 607 41.56 4.42 -21.57
N PHE A 608 40.76 3.37 -21.42
CA PHE A 608 40.16 3.02 -20.13
C PHE A 608 41.19 2.58 -19.11
N ASP A 609 42.13 1.73 -19.52
CA ASP A 609 43.22 1.25 -18.64
C ASP A 609 44.14 2.40 -18.21
N GLN A 610 44.51 3.28 -19.14
CA GLN A 610 45.33 4.45 -18.84
C GLN A 610 44.58 5.46 -17.95
N TRP A 611 43.31 5.71 -18.24
CA TRP A 611 42.47 6.59 -17.42
C TRP A 611 42.37 6.07 -15.98
N PHE A 612 42.14 4.77 -15.83
CA PHE A 612 42.02 4.16 -14.51
C PHE A 612 43.36 4.13 -13.77
N ALA A 613 44.48 3.84 -14.45
CA ALA A 613 45.82 3.93 -13.86
C ALA A 613 46.14 5.36 -13.38
N ASN A 614 45.71 6.38 -14.12
CA ASN A 614 45.86 7.79 -13.71
C ASN A 614 45.02 8.11 -12.47
N LEU A 615 43.81 7.56 -12.35
CA LEU A 615 42.98 7.69 -11.15
C LEU A 615 43.66 7.06 -9.94
N GLU A 616 44.15 5.83 -10.05
CA GLU A 616 44.88 5.13 -8.97
C GLU A 616 46.14 5.88 -8.54
N ALA A 617 46.90 6.43 -9.49
CA ALA A 617 48.09 7.22 -9.19
C ALA A 617 47.76 8.48 -8.38
N ARG A 618 46.64 9.15 -8.69
CA ARG A 618 46.14 10.32 -7.94
C ARG A 618 45.69 9.93 -6.53
N GLU A 619 44.96 8.82 -6.39
CA GLU A 619 44.49 8.34 -5.08
C GLU A 619 45.65 8.00 -4.13
N ARG A 620 46.75 7.43 -4.65
CA ARG A 620 47.97 7.13 -3.85
C ARG A 620 48.71 8.39 -3.37
N GLN A 621 48.52 9.53 -4.04
CA GLN A 621 49.18 10.80 -3.71
C GLN A 621 48.34 11.69 -2.78
N ALA A 622 47.08 11.33 -2.49
CA ALA A 622 46.22 12.08 -1.60
C ALA A 622 46.61 11.87 -0.11
N PRO A 623 46.62 12.93 0.72
CA PRO A 623 47.01 12.83 2.13
C PRO A 623 46.07 11.91 2.93
N ALA A 624 46.64 11.09 3.82
CA ALA A 624 45.90 10.11 4.62
C ALA A 624 44.87 10.78 5.55
N VAL A 625 43.58 10.49 5.35
CA VAL A 625 42.50 10.93 6.23
C VAL A 625 42.47 10.03 7.47
N VAL A 626 42.63 10.63 8.65
CA VAL A 626 42.62 9.92 9.95
C VAL A 626 41.19 9.46 10.30
N PRO A 627 40.95 8.18 10.63
CA PRO A 627 39.61 7.66 10.89
C PRO A 627 39.04 8.16 12.23
N LYS A 628 37.76 8.58 12.24
CA LYS A 628 36.98 8.77 13.48
C LYS A 628 36.60 7.40 14.05
N ARG A 629 37.22 7.01 15.17
CA ARG A 629 36.78 5.85 15.97
C ARG A 629 35.40 6.13 16.58
N VAL A 630 34.46 5.20 16.36
CA VAL A 630 33.16 5.18 17.04
C VAL A 630 33.38 4.97 18.55
N ARG A 631 32.79 5.84 19.37
CA ARG A 631 32.79 5.75 20.84
C ARG A 631 31.99 4.51 21.26
N GLN A 632 32.64 3.56 21.92
CA GLN A 632 31.98 2.52 22.71
C GLN A 632 31.30 3.17 23.93
N GLN A 633 30.02 2.91 24.13
CA GLN A 633 29.34 3.10 25.42
C GLN A 633 29.37 1.77 26.20
N PRO A 634 29.42 1.80 27.55
CA PRO A 634 29.84 0.67 28.37
C PRO A 634 28.75 -0.40 28.48
N ALA A 635 29.19 -1.65 28.47
CA ALA A 635 28.43 -2.83 28.82
C ALA A 635 28.14 -2.83 30.33
N ASP A 636 26.86 -2.82 30.69
CA ASP A 636 26.33 -3.58 31.83
C ASP A 636 24.80 -3.54 31.79
N MET A 637 24.18 -4.68 32.14
CA MET A 637 22.75 -5.03 32.07
C MET A 637 22.26 -5.66 30.78
N ASP A 638 22.91 -6.74 30.34
CA ASP A 638 22.27 -7.73 29.46
C ASP A 638 22.60 -9.16 29.95
N SER A 639 21.89 -9.59 30.99
CA SER A 639 21.89 -10.98 31.44
C SER A 639 20.51 -11.38 31.96
N ALA A 640 19.51 -11.40 31.07
CA ALA A 640 18.40 -12.35 31.08
C ALA A 640 17.37 -11.99 30.01
N ARG A 641 17.42 -12.69 28.86
CA ARG A 641 16.28 -13.28 28.11
C ARG A 641 16.65 -13.50 26.64
N SER A 642 17.56 -14.44 26.38
CA SER A 642 17.54 -15.19 25.13
C SER A 642 16.51 -16.31 25.26
N ALA A 643 15.29 -16.09 24.77
CA ALA A 643 14.35 -17.16 24.46
C ALA A 643 13.97 -17.04 22.99
N SER A 644 14.23 -18.11 22.25
CA SER A 644 13.91 -18.31 20.84
C SER A 644 12.42 -18.09 20.56
N VAL A 645 12.10 -17.25 19.57
CA VAL A 645 10.74 -17.09 19.05
C VAL A 645 10.69 -17.68 17.65
N GLY A 646 10.09 -18.87 17.54
CA GLY A 646 9.64 -19.45 16.27
C GLY A 646 8.40 -18.71 15.71
N PRO A 647 7.86 -19.14 14.56
CA PRO A 647 6.72 -18.47 13.94
C PRO A 647 5.52 -18.45 14.90
N SER A 648 4.99 -17.26 15.20
CA SER A 648 3.98 -17.04 16.23
C SER A 648 2.56 -17.42 15.79
N ASP A 649 1.86 -18.07 16.72
CA ASP A 649 0.44 -18.44 16.68
C ASP A 649 -0.47 -17.18 16.70
N PRO A 650 -1.53 -17.07 15.86
CA PRO A 650 -2.46 -15.94 15.85
C PRO A 650 -3.05 -15.57 17.22
N LYS A 651 -3.07 -16.48 18.20
CA LYS A 651 -3.51 -16.18 19.58
C LYS A 651 -2.59 -15.21 20.34
N GLN A 652 -1.34 -15.00 19.91
CA GLN A 652 -0.42 -14.04 20.55
C GLN A 652 -0.58 -12.58 20.10
N ALA A 653 -1.34 -12.30 19.03
CA ALA A 653 -1.48 -10.93 18.52
C ALA A 653 -2.36 -10.01 19.42
N PHE A 654 -3.22 -10.61 20.26
CA PHE A 654 -4.23 -9.92 21.09
C PHE A 654 -4.23 -10.43 22.56
N GLY A 655 -3.05 -10.68 23.12
CA GLY A 655 -2.91 -11.12 24.51
C GLY A 655 -3.34 -10.06 25.54
N SER A 656 -3.66 -10.49 26.75
CA SER A 656 -3.84 -9.60 27.90
C SER A 656 -3.33 -10.24 29.18
N VAL A 657 -2.69 -9.45 30.04
CA VAL A 657 -2.25 -9.85 31.38
C VAL A 657 -3.05 -9.08 32.41
N TYR A 658 -3.58 -9.77 33.41
CA TYR A 658 -4.42 -9.16 34.44
C TYR A 658 -4.05 -9.62 35.84
N THR A 659 -4.40 -8.81 36.84
CA THR A 659 -4.32 -9.22 38.24
C THR A 659 -5.51 -10.10 38.60
N ARG A 660 -5.31 -11.09 39.49
CA ARG A 660 -6.42 -11.88 40.03
C ARG A 660 -7.50 -10.99 40.68
N SER A 661 -7.07 -9.91 41.33
CA SER A 661 -7.98 -8.93 41.95
C SER A 661 -8.90 -8.24 40.94
N PHE A 662 -8.47 -8.05 39.68
CA PHE A 662 -9.33 -7.48 38.64
C PHE A 662 -10.53 -8.39 38.35
N ALA A 663 -10.28 -9.70 38.18
CA ALA A 663 -11.33 -10.70 37.99
C ALA A 663 -12.26 -10.78 39.22
N GLN A 664 -11.70 -10.77 40.42
CA GLN A 664 -12.47 -10.80 41.66
C GLN A 664 -13.39 -9.59 41.81
N VAL A 665 -12.94 -8.39 41.43
CA VAL A 665 -13.79 -7.19 41.47
C VAL A 665 -14.96 -7.32 40.50
N LEU A 666 -14.74 -7.74 39.25
CA LEU A 666 -15.82 -7.93 38.28
C LEU A 666 -16.82 -9.01 38.74
N SER A 667 -16.33 -10.14 39.23
CA SER A 667 -17.16 -11.23 39.77
C SER A 667 -17.98 -10.81 40.98
N ALA A 668 -17.37 -10.08 41.93
CA ALA A 668 -18.04 -9.58 43.13
C ALA A 668 -19.10 -8.52 42.81
N CYS A 669 -18.85 -7.68 41.80
CA CYS A 669 -19.83 -6.71 41.31
C CYS A 669 -20.92 -7.36 40.44
N GLY A 670 -20.68 -8.56 39.91
CA GLY A 670 -21.60 -9.22 38.97
C GLY A 670 -21.72 -8.49 37.64
N VAL A 671 -20.61 -7.91 37.16
CA VAL A 671 -20.57 -7.09 35.94
C VAL A 671 -19.48 -7.56 34.99
N SER A 672 -19.60 -7.14 33.74
CA SER A 672 -18.56 -7.21 32.71
C SER A 672 -18.33 -5.81 32.14
N LEU A 673 -17.25 -5.64 31.38
CA LEU A 673 -16.93 -4.37 30.74
C LEU A 673 -17.00 -4.50 29.22
N ALA A 674 -17.52 -3.46 28.57
CA ALA A 674 -17.34 -3.24 27.14
C ALA A 674 -16.31 -2.12 26.94
N VAL A 675 -15.30 -2.38 26.12
CA VAL A 675 -14.18 -1.47 25.86
C VAL A 675 -14.04 -1.28 24.36
N SER A 676 -14.00 -0.04 23.88
CA SER A 676 -13.78 0.23 22.46
C SER A 676 -12.32 0.55 22.15
N THR A 677 -11.84 0.03 21.03
CA THR A 677 -10.46 0.24 20.56
C THR A 677 -10.48 0.73 19.11
N TYR A 678 -10.22 2.02 18.93
CA TYR A 678 -10.38 2.70 17.66
C TYR A 678 -9.45 2.13 16.55
N GLN A 679 -8.15 2.03 16.82
CA GLN A 679 -7.15 1.62 15.80
C GLN A 679 -7.21 0.14 15.45
N SER A 680 -7.52 -0.73 16.42
CA SER A 680 -7.62 -2.17 16.18
C SER A 680 -9.01 -2.61 15.70
N GLY A 681 -9.99 -1.70 15.68
CA GLY A 681 -11.34 -1.96 15.16
C GLY A 681 -12.13 -2.96 16.00
N ARG A 682 -11.98 -2.93 17.34
CA ARG A 682 -12.63 -3.90 18.23
C ARG A 682 -13.49 -3.25 19.31
N VAL A 683 -14.61 -3.88 19.62
CA VAL A 683 -15.26 -3.80 20.93
C VAL A 683 -14.85 -5.04 21.69
N VAL A 684 -14.23 -4.87 22.85
CA VAL A 684 -13.70 -5.95 23.70
C VAL A 684 -14.63 -6.12 24.89
N LEU A 685 -15.16 -7.33 25.08
CA LEU A 685 -15.89 -7.71 26.28
C LEU A 685 -14.92 -8.34 27.27
N LEU A 686 -14.80 -7.75 28.45
CA LEU A 686 -14.01 -8.29 29.56
C LEU A 686 -14.95 -9.02 30.52
N ARG A 687 -14.92 -10.35 30.47
CA ARG A 687 -15.90 -11.23 31.12
C ARG A 687 -15.21 -12.02 32.23
N PRO A 688 -15.67 -11.97 33.49
CA PRO A 688 -15.19 -12.90 34.51
C PRO A 688 -15.50 -14.36 34.12
N GLU A 689 -14.49 -15.22 34.11
CA GLU A 689 -14.62 -16.65 33.79
C GLU A 689 -13.82 -17.49 34.81
N GLY A 690 -14.54 -18.14 35.73
CA GLY A 690 -13.92 -18.80 36.88
C GLY A 690 -13.07 -17.83 37.72
N GLU A 691 -11.79 -18.15 37.90
CA GLU A 691 -10.80 -17.31 38.60
C GLU A 691 -10.09 -16.30 37.67
N GLY A 692 -10.43 -16.28 36.37
CA GLY A 692 -9.75 -15.50 35.34
C GLY A 692 -10.65 -14.49 34.63
N ILE A 693 -10.11 -13.90 33.56
CA ILE A 693 -10.81 -13.02 32.63
C ILE A 693 -10.78 -13.65 31.25
N ASN A 694 -11.95 -13.72 30.63
CA ASN A 694 -12.10 -13.91 29.21
C ASN A 694 -12.12 -12.55 28.50
N THR A 695 -11.19 -12.36 27.57
CA THR A 695 -11.06 -11.14 26.74
C THR A 695 -11.62 -11.44 25.36
N HIS A 696 -12.88 -11.08 25.10
CA HIS A 696 -13.60 -11.44 23.89
C HIS A 696 -13.65 -10.28 22.90
N PHE A 697 -13.12 -10.46 21.70
CA PHE A 697 -12.97 -9.40 20.70
C PHE A 697 -14.08 -9.46 19.65
N LYS A 698 -14.79 -8.36 19.45
CA LYS A 698 -15.84 -8.20 18.42
C LYS A 698 -15.45 -7.12 17.43
N GLY A 699 -15.50 -7.40 16.14
CA GLY A 699 -15.24 -6.48 15.05
C GLY A 699 -16.33 -5.41 14.92
N PHE A 700 -15.91 -4.14 15.01
CA PHE A 700 -16.74 -3.00 14.66
C PHE A 700 -15.90 -2.00 13.83
N PRO A 701 -16.49 -1.26 12.88
CA PRO A 701 -15.72 -0.32 12.04
C PRO A 701 -15.22 0.91 12.83
N SER A 702 -14.00 0.87 13.36
CA SER A 702 -13.41 1.97 14.16
C SER A 702 -14.32 2.43 15.32
N PRO A 703 -14.58 1.56 16.31
CA PRO A 703 -15.48 1.88 17.41
C PRO A 703 -14.86 2.97 18.31
N MET A 704 -15.70 3.92 18.74
CA MET A 704 -15.34 5.10 19.51
C MET A 704 -16.16 5.14 20.81
N GLY A 705 -17.08 6.10 20.98
CA GLY A 705 -17.93 6.16 22.17
C GLY A 705 -18.84 4.95 22.33
N LEU A 706 -19.04 4.52 23.58
CA LEU A 706 -19.96 3.46 23.97
C LEU A 706 -21.01 4.01 24.93
N ALA A 707 -22.25 3.53 24.88
CA ALA A 707 -23.26 3.86 25.89
C ALA A 707 -24.10 2.64 26.26
N ALA A 708 -24.05 2.22 27.52
CA ALA A 708 -24.88 1.14 28.04
C ALA A 708 -26.01 1.69 28.93
N GLN A 709 -27.24 1.21 28.74
CA GLN A 709 -28.36 1.50 29.63
C GLN A 709 -29.38 0.36 29.59
N GLY A 710 -29.49 -0.38 30.70
CA GLY A 710 -30.35 -1.55 30.77
C GLY A 710 -29.99 -2.59 29.71
N ASP A 711 -30.97 -3.01 28.92
CA ASP A 711 -30.81 -3.99 27.83
C ASP A 711 -30.35 -3.35 26.50
N ARG A 712 -29.82 -2.12 26.52
CA ARG A 712 -29.31 -1.42 25.32
C ARG A 712 -27.82 -1.13 25.44
N LEU A 713 -27.10 -1.40 24.36
CA LEU A 713 -25.71 -1.01 24.15
C LEU A 713 -25.61 -0.27 22.82
N ALA A 714 -25.24 1.00 22.86
CA ALA A 714 -24.92 1.77 21.66
C ALA A 714 -23.40 1.77 21.43
N VAL A 715 -23.00 1.53 20.17
CA VAL A 715 -21.60 1.56 19.72
C VAL A 715 -21.48 2.62 18.62
N ALA A 716 -20.84 3.74 18.93
CA ALA A 716 -20.50 4.73 17.93
C ALA A 716 -19.29 4.27 17.11
N THR A 717 -19.37 4.46 15.80
CA THR A 717 -18.32 4.13 14.82
C THR A 717 -17.99 5.36 13.98
N SER A 718 -16.98 5.28 13.13
CA SER A 718 -16.61 6.40 12.25
C SER A 718 -17.69 6.80 11.24
N ARG A 719 -18.71 5.94 10.99
CA ARG A 719 -19.74 6.19 9.97
C ARG A 719 -21.17 6.23 10.51
N GLY A 720 -21.38 5.80 11.74
CA GLY A 720 -22.72 5.69 12.31
C GLY A 720 -22.75 5.15 13.74
N ILE A 721 -23.95 4.99 14.27
CA ILE A 721 -24.20 4.48 15.61
C ILE A 721 -25.01 3.19 15.48
N TRP A 722 -24.47 2.12 16.05
CA TRP A 722 -25.14 0.82 16.16
C TRP A 722 -25.84 0.76 17.50
N GLU A 723 -27.15 0.53 17.50
CA GLU A 723 -27.90 0.21 18.72
C GLU A 723 -28.13 -1.30 18.79
N CYS A 724 -27.52 -1.92 19.79
CA CYS A 724 -27.62 -3.35 20.06
C CYS A 724 -28.53 -3.58 21.26
N HIS A 725 -29.47 -4.53 21.14
CA HIS A 725 -30.43 -4.87 22.20
C HIS A 725 -30.11 -6.25 22.77
N ASN A 726 -30.17 -6.39 24.08
CA ASN A 726 -29.98 -7.67 24.76
C ASN A 726 -31.16 -8.61 24.50
N GLN A 727 -30.88 -9.78 23.96
CA GLN A 727 -31.85 -10.83 23.64
C GLN A 727 -31.50 -12.11 24.41
N ARG A 728 -32.05 -12.24 25.62
CA ARG A 728 -31.74 -13.37 26.52
C ARG A 728 -32.13 -14.74 25.97
N GLY A 729 -33.20 -14.80 25.17
CA GLY A 729 -33.61 -16.03 24.48
C GLY A 729 -32.53 -16.54 23.52
N ILE A 730 -31.86 -15.62 22.81
CA ILE A 730 -30.74 -15.96 21.93
C ILE A 730 -29.53 -16.37 22.77
N ALA A 731 -29.23 -15.66 23.85
CA ALA A 731 -28.11 -15.97 24.74
C ALA A 731 -28.11 -17.44 25.21
N ALA A 732 -29.27 -17.96 25.61
CA ALA A 732 -29.43 -19.35 26.05
C ALA A 732 -29.08 -20.40 24.97
N SER A 733 -29.23 -20.04 23.69
CA SER A 733 -28.94 -20.91 22.55
C SER A 733 -27.48 -20.87 22.08
N LEU A 734 -26.68 -19.91 22.56
CA LEU A 734 -25.30 -19.76 22.14
C LEU A 734 -24.41 -20.83 22.77
N ALA A 735 -23.53 -21.42 21.96
CA ALA A 735 -22.50 -22.31 22.44
C ALA A 735 -21.40 -21.52 23.20
N PRO A 736 -20.88 -22.02 24.33
CA PRO A 736 -21.34 -23.20 25.06
C PRO A 736 -22.74 -22.99 25.66
N ALA A 737 -23.65 -23.96 25.48
CA ALA A 737 -25.04 -23.82 25.90
C ALA A 737 -25.13 -23.52 27.42
N GLY A 738 -25.93 -22.52 27.78
CA GLY A 738 -26.12 -22.10 29.17
C GLY A 738 -24.98 -21.29 29.80
N SER A 739 -23.93 -20.93 29.04
CA SER A 739 -22.84 -20.08 29.54
C SER A 739 -23.10 -18.58 29.42
N HIS A 740 -23.81 -18.15 28.37
CA HIS A 740 -24.07 -16.74 28.10
C HIS A 740 -25.34 -16.27 28.81
N ASP A 741 -25.25 -15.17 29.57
CA ASP A 741 -26.37 -14.57 30.30
C ASP A 741 -27.00 -13.36 29.60
N ALA A 742 -26.33 -12.84 28.57
CA ALA A 742 -26.80 -11.77 27.71
C ALA A 742 -26.28 -11.94 26.28
N CYS A 743 -27.04 -11.46 25.29
CA CYS A 743 -26.62 -11.41 23.90
C CYS A 743 -27.11 -10.11 23.28
N PHE A 744 -26.20 -9.15 23.09
CA PHE A 744 -26.50 -7.88 22.45
C PHE A 744 -26.51 -8.06 20.93
N VAL A 745 -27.68 -7.90 20.32
CA VAL A 745 -27.90 -8.07 18.87
C VAL A 745 -28.10 -6.70 18.23
N PRO A 746 -27.36 -6.33 17.16
CA PRO A 746 -27.62 -5.11 16.40
C PRO A 746 -29.08 -5.04 15.92
N ARG A 747 -29.77 -3.93 16.22
CA ARG A 747 -31.18 -3.70 15.84
C ARG A 747 -31.39 -2.44 15.01
N GLN A 748 -30.52 -1.44 15.20
CA GLN A 748 -30.57 -0.20 14.43
C GLN A 748 -29.16 0.23 14.07
N LEU A 749 -29.02 0.73 12.84
CA LEU A 749 -27.85 1.46 12.39
C LEU A 749 -28.32 2.84 11.94
N HIS A 750 -27.84 3.88 12.63
CA HIS A 750 -28.04 5.26 12.19
C HIS A 750 -26.77 5.79 11.53
N LEU A 751 -26.84 6.18 10.26
CA LEU A 751 -25.69 6.71 9.52
C LEU A 751 -25.51 8.21 9.79
N THR A 752 -24.49 8.53 10.58
CA THR A 752 -24.15 9.92 10.94
C THR A 752 -23.16 10.56 9.95
N GLY A 753 -22.44 9.75 9.17
CA GLY A 753 -21.18 10.19 8.56
C GLY A 753 -20.07 10.38 9.59
N ASP A 754 -18.87 10.79 9.15
CA ASP A 754 -17.74 11.01 10.06
C ASP A 754 -17.90 12.34 10.81
N ILE A 755 -18.73 12.33 11.85
CA ILE A 755 -18.90 13.45 12.78
C ILE A 755 -17.91 13.38 13.96
N ARG A 756 -16.95 12.44 13.90
CA ARG A 756 -15.97 12.18 14.96
C ARG A 756 -16.63 12.04 16.33
N VAL A 757 -17.59 11.12 16.45
CA VAL A 757 -18.26 10.85 17.72
C VAL A 757 -17.24 10.45 18.77
N HIS A 758 -17.01 11.31 19.76
CA HIS A 758 -16.07 11.02 20.83
C HIS A 758 -16.71 10.24 21.96
N GLU A 759 -17.91 10.63 22.33
CA GLU A 759 -18.59 10.05 23.47
C GLU A 759 -20.09 10.10 23.23
N ILE A 760 -20.78 9.07 23.71
CA ILE A 760 -22.23 8.98 23.66
C ILE A 760 -22.75 8.63 25.04
N ALA A 761 -23.93 9.11 25.39
CA ALA A 761 -24.59 8.73 26.63
C ALA A 761 -26.10 8.79 26.48
N TRP A 762 -26.79 7.93 27.23
CA TRP A 762 -28.24 7.97 27.36
C TRP A 762 -28.64 9.06 28.37
N ALA A 763 -29.45 10.02 27.93
CA ALA A 763 -30.08 11.00 28.80
C ALA A 763 -31.60 10.73 28.80
N GLY A 764 -32.07 9.99 29.81
CA GLY A 764 -33.41 9.39 29.77
C GLY A 764 -33.47 8.30 28.69
N SER A 765 -34.36 8.45 27.72
CA SER A 765 -34.49 7.53 26.57
C SER A 765 -33.74 7.97 25.32
N GLU A 766 -33.27 9.22 25.27
CA GLU A 766 -32.60 9.81 24.10
C GLU A 766 -31.09 9.58 24.15
N LEU A 767 -30.49 9.22 23.02
CA LEU A 767 -29.05 9.08 22.89
C LEU A 767 -28.42 10.43 22.51
N TRP A 768 -27.51 10.91 23.35
CA TRP A 768 -26.78 12.16 23.15
C TRP A 768 -25.35 11.89 22.70
N ILE A 769 -24.86 12.75 21.81
CA ILE A 769 -23.61 12.58 21.09
C ILE A 769 -22.73 13.82 21.31
N ALA A 770 -21.50 13.59 21.77
CA ALA A 770 -20.41 14.56 21.64
C ALA A 770 -19.91 14.56 20.18
N ASN A 771 -20.46 15.46 19.37
CA ASN A 771 -20.06 15.63 17.98
C ASN A 771 -18.83 16.55 17.92
N THR A 772 -17.65 15.94 17.99
CA THR A 772 -16.38 16.67 18.00
C THR A 772 -16.18 17.47 16.73
N ARG A 773 -16.51 16.89 15.56
CA ARG A 773 -16.24 17.51 14.27
C ARG A 773 -17.00 18.82 14.08
N PHE A 774 -18.23 18.90 14.58
CA PHE A 774 -19.06 20.11 14.54
C PHE A 774 -19.04 20.91 15.85
N SER A 775 -18.28 20.46 16.86
CA SER A 775 -18.13 21.13 18.15
C SER A 775 -19.48 21.40 18.86
N CYS A 776 -20.37 20.40 18.82
CA CYS A 776 -21.72 20.51 19.37
C CYS A 776 -22.16 19.21 20.07
N LEU A 777 -23.17 19.31 20.92
CA LEU A 777 -23.98 18.16 21.33
C LEU A 777 -25.07 17.93 20.28
N ALA A 778 -25.29 16.66 19.95
CA ALA A 778 -26.30 16.26 18.98
C ALA A 778 -27.12 15.06 19.46
N SER A 779 -28.27 14.84 18.84
CA SER A 779 -29.03 13.59 18.93
C SER A 779 -29.32 13.01 17.54
N ILE A 780 -29.88 11.80 17.50
CA ILE A 780 -30.26 11.10 16.26
C ILE A 780 -31.75 11.26 15.99
N ASP A 781 -32.11 11.37 14.72
CA ASP A 781 -33.49 11.28 14.24
C ASP A 781 -33.53 10.59 12.87
N PRO A 782 -34.67 10.04 12.42
CA PRO A 782 -34.75 9.25 11.19
C PRO A 782 -34.42 9.99 9.89
N TRP A 783 -34.47 11.32 9.87
CA TRP A 783 -34.37 12.12 8.63
C TRP A 783 -33.02 12.81 8.45
N HIS A 784 -32.24 12.98 9.51
CA HIS A 784 -30.96 13.68 9.45
C HIS A 784 -29.81 12.80 9.93
N SER A 785 -28.60 13.10 9.45
CA SER A 785 -27.39 12.46 9.96
C SER A 785 -27.23 12.67 11.47
N PHE A 786 -27.58 13.86 11.96
CA PHE A 786 -27.69 14.20 13.39
C PHE A 786 -28.47 15.51 13.52
N VAL A 787 -29.05 15.76 14.69
CA VAL A 787 -29.69 17.02 15.06
C VAL A 787 -28.80 17.75 16.07
N PRO A 788 -28.19 18.90 15.73
CA PRO A 788 -27.50 19.74 16.71
C PRO A 788 -28.50 20.21 17.78
N ARG A 789 -28.18 20.00 19.05
CA ARG A 789 -29.03 20.37 20.18
C ARG A 789 -28.45 21.49 21.04
N TRP A 790 -27.13 21.60 21.07
CA TRP A 790 -26.43 22.60 21.86
C TRP A 790 -24.99 22.78 21.35
N GLN A 791 -24.44 23.98 21.47
CA GLN A 791 -23.02 24.25 21.22
C GLN A 791 -22.51 25.28 22.26
N PRO A 792 -21.19 25.31 22.55
CA PRO A 792 -20.62 26.34 23.41
C PRO A 792 -20.89 27.76 22.87
N LYS A 793 -21.12 28.75 23.75
CA LYS A 793 -21.41 30.15 23.36
C LYS A 793 -20.37 30.76 22.42
N PHE A 794 -19.11 30.37 22.56
CA PHE A 794 -18.01 30.87 21.73
C PHE A 794 -17.96 30.23 20.33
N ILE A 795 -18.69 29.13 20.08
CA ILE A 795 -18.81 28.56 18.75
C ILE A 795 -19.82 29.38 17.95
N THR A 796 -19.36 30.02 16.87
CA THR A 796 -20.21 30.93 16.08
C THR A 796 -20.96 30.25 14.95
N ARG A 797 -20.51 29.06 14.51
CA ARG A 797 -21.07 28.32 13.38
C ARG A 797 -20.79 26.82 13.48
N LEU A 798 -21.75 26.02 13.01
CA LEU A 798 -21.64 24.57 12.91
C LEU A 798 -20.88 24.19 11.64
N GLU A 799 -19.56 24.03 11.77
CA GLU A 799 -18.68 23.64 10.67
C GLU A 799 -17.90 22.36 11.00
N PRO A 800 -17.63 21.50 10.01
CA PRO A 800 -16.99 20.21 10.23
C PRO A 800 -15.46 20.31 10.40
N THR A 801 -14.98 21.25 11.20
CA THR A 801 -13.56 21.63 11.35
C THR A 801 -12.99 21.40 12.74
N ASP A 802 -13.77 20.87 13.70
CA ASP A 802 -13.33 20.57 15.07
C ASP A 802 -12.69 21.80 15.75
N ARG A 803 -13.53 22.75 16.19
CA ARG A 803 -13.10 24.07 16.64
C ARG A 803 -12.64 24.09 18.09
N CYS A 804 -13.27 23.30 18.96
CA CYS A 804 -12.93 23.26 20.40
C CYS A 804 -12.65 21.85 20.94
N HIS A 805 -12.77 20.83 20.08
CA HIS A 805 -12.69 19.43 20.46
C HIS A 805 -13.61 19.05 21.62
N LEU A 806 -14.91 19.30 21.45
CA LEU A 806 -15.94 18.80 22.35
C LEU A 806 -15.90 17.26 22.33
N ASN A 807 -15.56 16.65 23.46
CA ASN A 807 -15.11 15.26 23.50
C ASN A 807 -15.72 14.40 24.61
N GLY A 808 -16.57 14.94 25.47
CA GLY A 808 -17.16 14.19 26.58
C GLY A 808 -18.41 14.85 27.13
N LEU A 809 -19.28 14.05 27.75
CA LEU A 809 -20.51 14.55 28.38
C LEU A 809 -20.84 13.80 29.68
N ALA A 810 -21.34 14.54 30.67
CA ALA A 810 -21.83 13.99 31.93
C ALA A 810 -23.35 14.12 32.01
N VAL A 811 -24.02 13.03 32.34
CA VAL A 811 -25.47 12.97 32.55
C VAL A 811 -25.76 12.96 34.06
N ILE A 812 -26.68 13.82 34.49
CA ILE A 812 -27.19 13.90 35.87
C ILE A 812 -28.71 13.84 35.79
N GLU A 813 -29.33 12.93 36.53
CA GLU A 813 -30.79 12.78 36.60
C GLU A 813 -31.45 12.70 35.20
N GLY A 814 -30.81 11.97 34.28
CA GLY A 814 -31.30 11.78 32.92
C GLY A 814 -31.16 12.99 31.99
N ARG A 815 -30.37 14.02 32.37
CA ARG A 815 -30.09 15.21 31.53
C ARG A 815 -28.59 15.41 31.37
N VAL A 816 -28.16 15.82 30.18
CA VAL A 816 -26.77 16.24 29.97
C VAL A 816 -26.53 17.53 30.77
N ARG A 817 -25.59 17.50 31.72
CA ARG A 817 -25.28 18.64 32.59
C ARG A 817 -23.95 19.29 32.27
N TYR A 818 -22.91 18.49 32.02
CA TYR A 818 -21.57 19.00 31.76
C TYR A 818 -21.00 18.42 30.48
N VAL A 819 -20.13 19.17 29.82
CA VAL A 819 -19.32 18.70 28.69
C VAL A 819 -17.86 19.09 28.89
N THR A 820 -16.96 18.33 28.28
CA THR A 820 -15.54 18.66 28.20
C THR A 820 -15.18 19.16 26.79
N CYS A 821 -14.29 20.14 26.73
CA CYS A 821 -13.65 20.65 25.51
C CYS A 821 -12.15 20.79 25.76
N LEU A 822 -11.34 20.68 24.72
CA LEU A 822 -9.89 20.79 24.85
C LEU A 822 -9.38 22.24 24.84
N ALA A 823 -10.15 23.17 24.28
CA ALA A 823 -9.87 24.60 24.37
C ALA A 823 -11.12 25.44 24.08
N ALA A 824 -11.16 26.67 24.60
CA ALA A 824 -12.20 27.65 24.29
C ALA A 824 -11.89 28.41 22.99
N THR A 825 -11.90 27.68 21.87
CA THR A 825 -11.53 28.20 20.54
C THR A 825 -12.67 28.08 19.54
N ASP A 826 -12.76 29.08 18.66
CA ASP A 826 -13.67 29.12 17.52
C ASP A 826 -12.85 29.15 16.22
N GLU A 827 -11.80 28.33 16.13
CA GLU A 827 -11.01 28.17 14.92
C GLU A 827 -10.70 26.69 14.72
N GLY A 828 -10.81 26.21 13.49
CA GLY A 828 -10.67 24.80 13.17
C GLY A 828 -9.31 24.25 13.61
N GLY A 829 -9.33 23.36 14.60
CA GLY A 829 -8.15 22.68 15.11
C GLY A 829 -7.24 23.47 16.05
N ALA A 830 -7.58 24.73 16.39
CA ALA A 830 -6.75 25.61 17.23
C ALA A 830 -6.56 25.09 18.68
N TRP A 831 -7.46 24.22 19.15
CA TRP A 831 -7.32 23.57 20.45
C TRP A 831 -6.00 22.80 20.64
N ARG A 832 -5.32 22.39 19.55
CA ARG A 832 -4.05 21.65 19.59
C ARG A 832 -2.92 22.44 20.24
N ASP A 833 -2.94 23.75 20.12
CA ASP A 833 -1.93 24.64 20.69
C ASP A 833 -2.13 24.82 22.20
N HIS A 834 -3.33 24.50 22.70
CA HIS A 834 -3.73 24.61 24.09
C HIS A 834 -3.97 23.24 24.75
N LYS A 835 -3.52 22.14 24.15
CA LYS A 835 -3.80 20.78 24.66
C LYS A 835 -3.24 20.51 26.06
N ALA A 836 -2.20 21.23 26.49
CA ALA A 836 -1.56 21.03 27.78
C ALA A 836 -2.38 21.56 28.96
N ASP A 837 -3.12 22.66 28.78
CA ASP A 837 -3.76 23.40 29.88
C ASP A 837 -5.02 24.21 29.47
N GLY A 838 -5.42 24.23 28.20
CA GLY A 838 -6.58 24.98 27.70
C GLY A 838 -7.93 24.32 27.94
N GLY A 839 -7.95 23.09 28.45
CA GLY A 839 -9.15 22.31 28.62
C GLY A 839 -10.14 22.93 29.59
N LEU A 840 -11.42 22.75 29.30
CA LEU A 840 -12.52 23.31 30.08
C LEU A 840 -13.68 22.33 30.24
N ILE A 841 -14.46 22.55 31.30
CA ILE A 841 -15.77 21.94 31.52
C ILE A 841 -16.82 23.03 31.43
N ILE A 842 -17.89 22.79 30.67
CA ILE A 842 -18.98 23.74 30.47
C ILE A 842 -20.26 23.15 31.07
N ASP A 843 -20.97 23.96 31.84
CA ASP A 843 -22.34 23.68 32.28
C ASP A 843 -23.30 23.88 31.10
N VAL A 844 -23.96 22.81 30.66
CA VAL A 844 -24.78 22.83 29.44
C VAL A 844 -26.01 23.76 29.58
N PRO A 845 -26.80 23.70 30.67
CA PRO A 845 -27.96 24.59 30.84
C PRO A 845 -27.62 26.09 30.86
N THR A 846 -26.55 26.51 31.55
CA THR A 846 -26.17 27.93 31.62
C THR A 846 -25.23 28.35 30.49
N ASN A 847 -24.55 27.37 29.88
CA ASN A 847 -23.46 27.55 28.92
C ASN A 847 -22.31 28.39 29.51
N GLU A 848 -22.11 28.29 30.83
CA GLU A 848 -21.03 28.92 31.57
C GLU A 848 -19.91 27.91 31.83
N VAL A 849 -18.67 28.40 31.90
CA VAL A 849 -17.51 27.56 32.16
C VAL A 849 -17.48 27.19 33.65
N ALA A 850 -17.56 25.89 33.94
CA ALA A 850 -17.54 25.34 35.29
C ALA A 850 -16.12 25.04 35.80
N ALA A 851 -15.18 24.73 34.90
CA ALA A 851 -13.76 24.55 35.23
C ALA A 851 -12.86 24.84 34.02
N THR A 852 -11.63 25.27 34.27
CA THR A 852 -10.60 25.59 33.25
C THR A 852 -9.23 25.06 33.68
N GLY A 853 -8.23 25.15 32.80
CA GLY A 853 -6.85 24.79 33.15
C GLY A 853 -6.57 23.29 33.05
N LEU A 854 -7.48 22.54 32.43
CA LEU A 854 -7.44 21.08 32.40
C LEU A 854 -6.53 20.59 31.27
N SER A 855 -5.75 19.55 31.55
CA SER A 855 -4.89 18.93 30.54
C SER A 855 -5.62 17.81 29.82
N MET A 856 -6.07 18.09 28.60
CA MET A 856 -6.84 17.15 27.78
C MET A 856 -8.00 16.46 28.54
N PRO A 857 -9.02 17.21 29.04
CA PRO A 857 -10.10 16.62 29.83
C PRO A 857 -10.96 15.67 28.99
N HIS A 858 -11.22 14.46 29.51
CA HIS A 858 -12.07 13.45 28.89
C HIS A 858 -13.03 12.82 29.90
N SER A 859 -14.09 12.19 29.36
CA SER A 859 -15.01 11.31 30.09
C SER A 859 -15.51 11.89 31.42
N PRO A 860 -16.14 13.08 31.42
CA PRO A 860 -16.70 13.65 32.63
C PRO A 860 -17.86 12.76 33.12
N ARG A 861 -17.88 12.44 34.41
CA ARG A 861 -18.88 11.55 35.02
C ARG A 861 -19.36 12.11 36.34
N TRP A 862 -20.67 12.07 36.57
CA TRP A 862 -21.22 12.37 37.88
C TRP A 862 -21.33 11.07 38.69
N HIS A 863 -20.68 11.02 39.85
CA HIS A 863 -20.71 9.84 40.71
C HIS A 863 -20.57 10.23 42.18
N GLN A 864 -21.43 9.68 43.04
CA GLN A 864 -21.47 9.95 44.48
C GLN A 864 -21.48 11.45 44.84
N GLY A 865 -22.32 12.23 44.13
CA GLY A 865 -22.49 13.67 44.39
C GLY A 865 -21.32 14.55 43.96
N ALA A 866 -20.43 14.03 43.11
CA ALA A 866 -19.26 14.74 42.62
C ALA A 866 -19.10 14.60 41.10
N LEU A 867 -18.51 15.63 40.48
CA LEU A 867 -18.07 15.59 39.10
C LEU A 867 -16.63 15.08 39.04
N TRP A 868 -16.43 13.99 38.31
CA TRP A 868 -15.13 13.38 38.04
C TRP A 868 -14.75 13.60 36.59
N VAL A 869 -13.46 13.76 36.33
CA VAL A 869 -12.90 13.95 34.97
C VAL A 869 -11.55 13.25 34.84
N LEU A 870 -11.24 12.77 33.65
CA LEU A 870 -9.91 12.29 33.32
C LEU A 870 -9.08 13.45 32.75
N GLU A 871 -7.97 13.80 33.38
CA GLU A 871 -6.99 14.72 32.78
C GLU A 871 -5.93 13.88 32.05
N SER A 872 -6.24 13.54 30.80
CA SER A 872 -5.45 12.60 30.01
C SER A 872 -4.01 13.07 29.79
N GLY A 873 -3.79 14.39 29.67
CA GLY A 873 -2.46 14.97 29.53
C GLY A 873 -1.60 14.90 30.79
N ARG A 874 -2.21 14.68 31.97
CA ARG A 874 -1.51 14.39 33.23
C ARG A 874 -1.50 12.90 33.57
N GLY A 875 -2.45 12.14 33.02
CA GLY A 875 -2.69 10.74 33.36
C GLY A 875 -3.33 10.60 34.73
N THR A 876 -4.30 11.46 35.07
CA THR A 876 -4.96 11.45 36.39
C THR A 876 -6.46 11.24 36.25
N LEU A 877 -7.05 10.64 37.28
CA LEU A 877 -8.46 10.83 37.62
C LEU A 877 -8.53 11.99 38.59
N SER A 878 -9.32 13.01 38.27
CA SER A 878 -9.46 14.22 39.08
C SER A 878 -10.91 14.44 39.48
N LYS A 879 -11.12 15.05 40.64
CA LYS A 879 -12.43 15.50 41.12
C LYS A 879 -12.54 17.01 40.90
N VAL A 880 -13.64 17.46 40.31
CA VAL A 880 -13.86 18.88 40.03
C VAL A 880 -14.52 19.53 41.24
N ASP A 881 -13.87 20.55 41.79
CA ASP A 881 -14.50 21.45 42.75
C ASP A 881 -15.23 22.55 41.98
N LEU A 882 -16.56 22.45 41.96
CA LEU A 882 -17.45 23.40 41.28
C LEU A 882 -17.45 24.79 41.93
N ALA A 883 -17.01 24.93 43.17
CA ALA A 883 -16.93 26.24 43.83
C ALA A 883 -15.70 27.03 43.38
N SER A 884 -14.53 26.38 43.27
CA SER A 884 -13.29 27.01 42.82
C SER A 884 -13.06 26.93 41.31
N GLY A 885 -13.77 26.04 40.60
CA GLY A 885 -13.60 25.80 39.17
C GLY A 885 -12.30 25.07 38.81
N ARG A 886 -11.72 24.33 39.77
CA ARG A 886 -10.47 23.59 39.60
C ARG A 886 -10.72 22.08 39.69
N ALA A 887 -9.92 21.32 38.95
CA ALA A 887 -9.84 19.87 39.15
C ALA A 887 -8.70 19.53 40.11
N GLU A 888 -9.03 18.79 41.15
CA GLU A 888 -8.08 18.27 42.13
C GLU A 888 -7.71 16.83 41.74
N PRO A 889 -6.43 16.53 41.47
CA PRO A 889 -6.00 15.16 41.17
C PRO A 889 -6.32 14.23 42.34
N PHE A 890 -7.09 13.18 42.07
CA PHE A 890 -7.43 12.16 43.06
C PHE A 890 -6.41 11.02 43.07
N ILE A 891 -5.99 10.57 41.87
CA ILE A 891 -4.94 9.54 41.72
C ILE A 891 -4.26 9.67 40.35
N GLU A 892 -2.96 9.35 40.32
CA GLU A 892 -2.19 9.23 39.08
C GLU A 892 -2.19 7.80 38.55
N LEU A 893 -2.20 7.66 37.23
CA LEU A 893 -2.24 6.39 36.52
C LEU A 893 -1.06 6.29 35.53
N PRO A 894 -0.61 5.06 35.19
CA PRO A 894 0.57 4.81 34.36
C PRO A 894 0.26 4.86 32.84
N GLY A 895 -0.53 5.84 32.38
CA GLY A 895 -0.89 5.95 30.98
C GLY A 895 -1.86 7.09 30.68
N PHE A 896 -2.13 7.31 29.39
CA PHE A 896 -3.08 8.32 28.95
C PHE A 896 -4.50 7.86 29.26
N THR A 897 -5.17 8.55 30.18
CA THR A 897 -6.49 8.14 30.66
C THR A 897 -7.56 8.43 29.61
N ARG A 898 -8.41 7.45 29.30
CA ARG A 898 -9.54 7.60 28.38
C ARG A 898 -10.59 6.53 28.63
N GLY A 899 -11.87 6.91 28.68
CA GLY A 899 -12.95 6.04 29.11
C GLY A 899 -13.00 5.90 30.63
N LEU A 900 -14.16 6.22 31.21
CA LEU A 900 -14.40 6.19 32.64
C LEU A 900 -15.79 5.63 32.94
N ALA A 901 -15.84 4.59 33.77
CA ALA A 901 -17.08 4.02 34.26
C ALA A 901 -17.00 3.75 35.78
N PHE A 902 -18.13 3.89 36.47
CA PHE A 902 -18.22 3.68 37.92
C PHE A 902 -19.21 2.57 38.27
N HIS A 903 -18.81 1.69 39.20
CA HIS A 903 -19.72 0.73 39.83
C HIS A 903 -19.49 0.71 41.35
N GLY A 904 -20.47 1.15 42.13
CA GLY A 904 -20.33 1.26 43.58
C GLY A 904 -19.11 2.13 43.96
N PRO A 905 -18.15 1.61 44.75
CA PRO A 905 -16.94 2.35 45.13
C PRO A 905 -15.81 2.26 44.10
N PHE A 906 -15.98 1.57 42.97
CA PHE A 906 -14.91 1.31 42.00
C PHE A 906 -15.02 2.19 40.76
N ALA A 907 -13.89 2.73 40.33
CA ALA A 907 -13.72 3.40 39.04
C ALA A 907 -12.94 2.48 38.09
N PHE A 908 -13.46 2.24 36.90
CA PHE A 908 -12.82 1.52 35.81
C PHE A 908 -12.34 2.53 34.78
N ILE A 909 -11.03 2.56 34.54
CA ILE A 909 -10.37 3.62 33.78
C ILE A 909 -9.55 2.99 32.67
N GLY A 910 -9.79 3.38 31.44
CA GLY A 910 -8.97 2.97 30.30
C GLY A 910 -7.68 3.78 30.23
N LEU A 911 -6.58 3.12 29.89
CA LEU A 911 -5.28 3.73 29.62
C LEU A 911 -4.83 3.40 28.19
N SER A 912 -4.18 4.37 27.54
CA SER A 912 -3.63 4.26 26.18
C SER A 912 -2.13 4.59 26.14
N GLN A 913 -1.43 4.04 25.14
CA GLN A 913 -0.05 4.43 24.82
C GLN A 913 -0.05 5.69 23.95
N ILE A 914 0.58 6.77 24.43
CA ILE A 914 0.71 8.02 23.65
C ILE A 914 1.89 7.93 22.69
N ARG A 915 1.68 8.26 21.41
CA ARG A 915 2.72 8.51 20.40
C ARG A 915 3.08 10.01 20.37
N GLU A 916 4.37 10.33 20.35
CA GLU A 916 4.89 11.68 20.62
C GLU A 916 4.53 12.75 19.57
N GLY A 917 4.14 12.38 18.34
CA GLY A 917 3.95 13.34 17.25
C GLY A 917 2.78 14.34 17.43
N ILE A 918 1.61 13.88 17.90
CA ILE A 918 0.40 14.74 18.05
C ILE A 918 0.26 15.28 19.49
N PHE A 919 0.86 14.57 20.46
CA PHE A 919 0.69 14.80 21.89
C PHE A 919 1.97 15.31 22.58
N GLY A 920 2.93 15.83 21.81
CA GLY A 920 4.12 16.48 22.36
C GLY A 920 3.77 17.66 23.27
N GLY A 921 4.54 17.86 24.34
CA GLY A 921 4.34 18.94 25.31
C GLY A 921 3.29 18.66 26.39
N LEU A 922 2.85 17.41 26.58
CA LEU A 922 1.96 17.03 27.67
C LEU A 922 2.73 16.65 28.94
N PRO A 923 2.25 17.04 30.14
CA PRO A 923 2.90 16.73 31.42
C PRO A 923 3.22 15.25 31.65
N ILE A 924 2.37 14.34 31.15
CA ILE A 924 2.56 12.89 31.30
C ILE A 924 3.81 12.36 30.58
N LEU A 925 4.30 13.03 29.54
CA LEU A 925 5.51 12.63 28.80
C LEU A 925 6.78 12.86 29.63
N GLU A 926 6.78 13.84 30.51
CA GLU A 926 7.89 14.10 31.44
C GLU A 926 7.90 13.09 32.59
N ARG A 927 6.72 12.62 33.00
CA ARG A 927 6.54 11.74 34.17
C ARG A 927 6.76 10.26 33.85
N LEU A 928 6.38 9.79 32.65
CA LEU A 928 6.35 8.36 32.31
C LEU A 928 7.18 8.03 31.07
N THR A 929 8.21 7.20 31.26
CA THR A 929 9.04 6.62 30.20
C THR A 929 8.30 5.52 29.42
N GLU A 930 7.54 4.68 30.12
CA GLU A 930 6.67 3.66 29.52
C GLU A 930 5.20 3.96 29.86
N ARG A 931 4.33 3.93 28.86
CA ARG A 931 2.89 4.16 29.00
C ARG A 931 2.14 2.89 28.67
N LEU A 932 1.28 2.44 29.57
CA LEU A 932 0.59 1.16 29.47
C LEU A 932 -0.77 1.31 28.79
N CYS A 933 -1.23 0.24 28.12
CA CYS A 933 -2.58 0.15 27.55
C CYS A 933 -3.40 -0.93 28.25
N GLY A 934 -4.62 -0.60 28.68
CA GLY A 934 -5.48 -1.53 29.42
C GLY A 934 -6.45 -0.84 30.39
N ILE A 935 -7.11 -1.60 31.26
CA ILE A 935 -8.08 -1.12 32.24
C ILE A 935 -7.49 -1.17 33.65
N TRP A 936 -7.56 -0.05 34.37
CA TRP A 936 -7.18 0.07 35.77
C TRP A 936 -8.41 0.27 36.64
N VAL A 937 -8.42 -0.40 37.80
CA VAL A 937 -9.50 -0.30 38.78
C VAL A 937 -9.01 0.45 40.00
N VAL A 938 -9.69 1.55 40.33
CA VAL A 938 -9.41 2.37 41.50
C VAL A 938 -10.55 2.23 42.51
N ASP A 939 -10.22 1.95 43.77
CA ASP A 939 -11.19 2.02 44.88
C ASP A 939 -11.23 3.45 45.43
N LEU A 940 -12.37 4.12 45.25
CA LEU A 940 -12.59 5.51 45.63
C LEU A 940 -12.55 5.76 47.14
N ARG A 941 -12.70 4.72 47.97
CA ARG A 941 -12.65 4.88 49.43
C ARG A 941 -11.22 4.97 49.94
N SER A 942 -10.31 4.28 49.27
CA SER A 942 -8.91 4.16 49.69
C SER A 942 -7.95 4.96 48.81
N ALA A 943 -8.41 5.47 47.67
CA ALA A 943 -7.59 6.11 46.65
C ALA A 943 -6.43 5.21 46.17
N ARG A 944 -6.70 3.91 45.95
CA ARG A 944 -5.70 2.93 45.52
C ARG A 944 -6.13 2.20 44.26
N ILE A 945 -5.14 1.88 43.41
CA ILE A 945 -5.29 0.92 42.33
C ILE A 945 -5.41 -0.48 42.95
N VAL A 946 -6.55 -1.14 42.75
CA VAL A 946 -6.84 -2.47 43.34
C VAL A 946 -6.71 -3.60 42.33
N GLY A 947 -6.65 -3.30 41.02
CA GLY A 947 -6.40 -4.30 39.99
C GLY A 947 -6.23 -3.67 38.60
N PHE A 948 -5.73 -4.46 37.67
CA PHE A 948 -5.61 -4.05 36.27
C PHE A 948 -5.78 -5.24 35.31
N LEU A 949 -6.10 -4.90 34.06
CA LEU A 949 -5.91 -5.73 32.87
C LEU A 949 -5.12 -4.91 31.86
N ARG A 950 -3.96 -5.41 31.43
CA ARG A 950 -3.07 -4.79 30.44
C ARG A 950 -3.13 -5.57 29.15
N PHE A 951 -3.31 -4.90 28.03
CA PHE A 951 -3.22 -5.54 26.71
C PHE A 951 -1.76 -5.71 26.27
N GLU A 952 -1.48 -6.79 25.54
CA GLU A 952 -0.18 -7.08 24.93
C GLU A 952 -0.36 -7.22 23.41
N GLY A 953 0.63 -6.78 22.62
CA GLY A 953 0.57 -6.84 21.16
C GLY A 953 -0.14 -5.65 20.51
N GLN A 954 -1.22 -5.90 19.76
CA GLN A 954 -1.80 -4.91 18.82
C GLN A 954 -2.73 -3.87 19.44
N VAL A 955 -3.23 -4.06 20.67
CA VAL A 955 -4.11 -3.07 21.33
C VAL A 955 -3.26 -2.07 22.10
N GLN A 956 -3.10 -0.87 21.52
CA GLN A 956 -2.29 0.22 22.09
C GLN A 956 -3.12 1.45 22.51
N GLU A 957 -4.42 1.46 22.20
CA GLU A 957 -5.33 2.58 22.48
C GLU A 957 -6.70 2.06 22.92
N ILE A 958 -7.22 2.63 24.01
CA ILE A 958 -8.59 2.51 24.49
C ILE A 958 -9.30 3.83 24.27
N PHE A 959 -10.53 3.75 23.77
CA PHE A 959 -11.33 4.93 23.45
C PHE A 959 -12.39 5.20 24.51
N ASP A 960 -13.20 4.20 24.87
CA ASP A 960 -14.21 4.31 25.92
C ASP A 960 -14.36 3.00 26.70
N VAL A 961 -14.91 3.09 27.91
CA VAL A 961 -15.15 1.99 28.84
C VAL A 961 -16.56 2.11 29.39
N GLN A 962 -17.36 1.05 29.27
CA GLN A 962 -18.72 0.97 29.81
C GLN A 962 -18.91 -0.28 30.64
N ILE A 963 -19.72 -0.16 31.70
CA ILE A 963 -20.14 -1.29 32.52
C ILE A 963 -21.39 -1.90 31.91
N LEU A 964 -21.42 -3.22 31.80
CA LEU A 964 -22.62 -3.99 31.48
C LEU A 964 -23.17 -4.56 32.79
N PRO A 965 -24.16 -3.90 33.41
CA PRO A 965 -24.67 -4.31 34.72
C PRO A 965 -25.44 -5.63 34.60
N ASN A 966 -25.33 -6.47 35.63
CA ASN A 966 -26.04 -7.75 35.72
C ASN A 966 -25.75 -8.71 34.54
N CYS A 967 -24.62 -8.55 33.86
CA CYS A 967 -24.14 -9.39 32.78
C CYS A 967 -22.71 -9.85 33.13
N ARG A 968 -22.52 -11.12 33.44
CA ARG A 968 -21.21 -11.71 33.74
C ARG A 968 -20.54 -12.26 32.49
N TYR A 969 -21.31 -12.86 31.60
CA TYR A 969 -20.78 -13.50 30.39
C TYR A 969 -21.59 -13.11 29.14
N PRO A 970 -21.61 -11.81 28.79
CA PRO A 970 -22.34 -11.35 27.61
C PRO A 970 -21.68 -11.83 26.30
N GLU A 971 -22.50 -11.94 25.26
CA GLU A 971 -22.08 -11.93 23.86
C GLU A 971 -22.54 -10.63 23.19
N LEU A 972 -21.82 -10.19 22.17
CA LEU A 972 -22.21 -9.08 21.30
C LEU A 972 -22.08 -9.58 19.86
N MET A 973 -23.18 -9.64 19.11
CA MET A 973 -23.14 -10.06 17.71
C MET A 973 -22.47 -8.96 16.86
N GLU A 974 -21.58 -9.39 15.97
CA GLU A 974 -20.94 -8.50 15.00
C GLU A 974 -21.94 -8.09 13.92
N PRO A 975 -21.81 -6.91 13.29
CA PRO A 975 -22.74 -6.47 12.25
C PRO A 975 -22.92 -7.47 11.10
N GLU A 976 -21.85 -8.17 10.73
CA GLU A 976 -21.82 -9.17 9.66
C GLU A 976 -22.03 -10.62 10.14
N ASP A 977 -22.45 -10.82 11.39
CA ASP A 977 -22.66 -12.15 11.97
C ASP A 977 -23.86 -12.85 11.30
N GLU A 978 -23.61 -13.97 10.58
CA GLU A 978 -24.64 -14.73 9.86
C GLU A 978 -25.81 -15.17 10.76
N ARG A 979 -25.56 -15.33 12.07
CA ARG A 979 -26.60 -15.72 13.04
C ARG A 979 -27.68 -14.64 13.17
N ILE A 980 -27.39 -13.38 12.80
CA ILE A 980 -28.38 -12.31 12.77
C ILE A 980 -29.51 -12.63 11.76
N GLN A 981 -29.22 -13.34 10.66
CA GLN A 981 -30.23 -13.72 9.66
C GLN A 981 -31.37 -14.56 10.27
N GLY A 982 -31.05 -15.40 11.27
CA GLY A 982 -32.02 -16.21 12.00
C GLY A 982 -32.53 -15.57 13.31
N ALA A 983 -32.07 -14.37 13.67
CA ALA A 983 -32.37 -13.72 14.95
C ALA A 983 -33.65 -12.88 14.87
N PHE A 984 -34.81 -13.54 15.01
CA PHE A 984 -36.10 -12.86 15.05
C PHE A 984 -36.48 -12.44 16.47
N VAL A 985 -36.82 -11.16 16.63
CA VAL A 985 -37.38 -10.61 17.87
C VAL A 985 -38.76 -10.07 17.52
N LEU A 986 -39.78 -10.73 18.04
CA LEU A 986 -41.18 -10.36 17.82
C LEU A 986 -41.73 -9.72 19.09
N PRO A 987 -42.65 -8.75 19.00
CA PRO A 987 -43.41 -8.34 20.16
C PRO A 987 -44.15 -9.54 20.75
N ASN A 988 -44.35 -9.57 22.07
CA ASN A 988 -45.17 -10.60 22.71
C ASN A 988 -46.58 -10.54 22.12
N VAL A 989 -46.86 -11.41 21.17
CA VAL A 989 -48.22 -11.64 20.70
C VAL A 989 -48.88 -12.47 21.79
N GLN A 990 -49.67 -11.81 22.64
CA GLN A 990 -50.54 -12.53 23.56
C GLN A 990 -51.44 -13.44 22.72
N ASN A 991 -51.30 -14.75 22.91
CA ASN A 991 -52.44 -15.65 22.77
C ASN A 991 -53.15 -15.72 24.12
#